data_AF-A0AAD3DDC0-F1
#
_entry.id   AF-A0AAD3DDC0-F1
#
_cell.length_a   1.000
_cell.length_b   1.000
_cell.length_c   1.000
_cell.angle_alpha   90.00
_cell.angle_beta   90.00
_cell.angle_gamma   90.00
#
_symmetry.space_group_name_H-M   'P 1'
#
loop_
_entity.id
_entity.type
_entity.pdbx_description
1 polymer ?
#
loop_
_entity_poly.entity_id
_entity_poly.type
_entity_poly.pdbx_seq_one_letter_code
_entity_poly.pdbx_strand_id
1 'polypeptide(L)'
;MKFNFLLLLPFVVTPVLSIQNVTTSSNENTASFVVLADVHSMSKFLLIDQQALWNSLTPILSNIKSNYSNTDIVMAPGDLTSFGQLQNKRIQEITGIEDENDAVYNATMTTYSKTNELFQEAGFTTLLPCLGDHEIGGNKGFRVTGTKSKFASIDSYRKGWVDSFMKTANGKYKFPSRPIGTDFEGTSYAYRYKNLLFVSADVFRTAENGAENYIDRENGYGGEGAITCTMDDSHAQWFENVLKAARSDESIKHVFVEGHVPIQHPVRKAKCSGQFLDDQTESQFWTLMEKYNVDIYFAGEVHANTVSKTKTVGSSLLQIVSRANKWSGFLTVDTTNDAIVIKNFIEVGSKPKFNNEYIENGSVVIDKSNPTDIKISASGDLAILDDSVALIHFDFEALHEMSERQVHALKSDNSLIAYDQIVGGRYCTKSIHNIGTFGQQYDAQVANVELVQGRHSNTIAGKFSSSSRMAVFSVGPYTAGMAHSIAFWVKTSETTKKMTLIYFGPSYRNNEKDSLRIMLKNGRLRFQFSRSSVFRLRGNQILADDKWHHVAISMPFKSCKYSEVDVYIDGVKNDFVQKRGMDQHIFFHTDGRLNIGGHGYATRTSADVLPYKNFEGEVDDVMEKGGDIYLYKSSNLGSNSWELIRKIHEFTQDDEDDWTGNCDLHQHPDYDHKYFLLCKKLFFMETIDDKPIEEAEFVRLPKPEDSRL
;
A
#
# COMPACT_ATOMS: atom_id res chain seq x y z
N MET A 1 62.30 2.55 14.77
CA MET A 1 62.53 1.46 13.80
C MET A 1 61.32 0.53 13.87
N LYS A 2 60.73 0.20 12.70
CA LYS A 2 59.46 -0.54 12.46
C LYS A 2 58.16 0.28 12.55
N PHE A 3 57.82 0.88 11.41
CA PHE A 3 56.45 1.25 11.00
C PHE A 3 55.67 -0.01 10.63
N ASN A 4 54.45 -0.17 11.14
CA ASN A 4 53.47 -1.11 10.59
C ASN A 4 52.51 -0.34 9.68
N PHE A 5 52.46 -0.76 8.42
CA PHE A 5 51.53 -0.28 7.39
C PHE A 5 50.12 -0.81 7.68
N LEU A 6 49.15 0.10 7.77
CA LEU A 6 47.73 -0.21 7.71
C LEU A 6 47.30 -0.14 6.24
N LEU A 7 46.90 -1.27 5.63
CA LEU A 7 46.33 -1.31 4.29
C LEU A 7 44.91 -0.71 4.34
N LEU A 8 44.72 0.47 3.74
CA LEU A 8 43.42 0.99 3.37
C LEU A 8 43.08 0.45 1.97
N LEU A 9 42.04 -0.37 1.88
CA LEU A 9 41.42 -0.73 0.61
C LEU A 9 40.62 0.48 0.09
N PRO A 10 40.74 0.86 -1.20
CA PRO A 10 39.92 1.91 -1.77
C PRO A 10 38.51 1.38 -2.04
N PHE A 11 37.50 2.05 -1.50
CA PHE A 11 36.13 1.93 -1.99
C PHE A 11 36.11 2.41 -3.45
N VAL A 12 35.88 1.47 -4.38
CA VAL A 12 35.56 1.80 -5.78
C VAL A 12 34.13 2.31 -5.79
N VAL A 13 33.97 3.63 -5.73
CA VAL A 13 32.70 4.28 -6.06
C VAL A 13 32.52 4.14 -7.58
N THR A 14 31.61 3.27 -8.00
CA THR A 14 31.11 3.27 -9.37
C THR A 14 30.52 4.64 -9.69
N PRO A 15 30.92 5.29 -10.79
CA PRO A 15 30.37 6.59 -11.15
C PRO A 15 28.89 6.42 -11.48
N VAL A 16 28.03 7.02 -10.66
CA VAL A 16 26.67 7.36 -11.07
C VAL A 16 26.81 8.26 -12.29
N LEU A 17 26.23 7.84 -13.41
CA LEU A 17 26.10 8.65 -14.62
C LEU A 17 25.41 9.96 -14.26
N SER A 18 26.21 11.00 -14.05
CA SER A 18 25.74 12.38 -14.00
C SER A 18 25.24 12.74 -15.38
N ILE A 19 23.92 12.66 -15.58
CA ILE A 19 23.26 13.30 -16.71
C ILE A 19 23.48 14.79 -16.52
N GLN A 20 24.41 15.34 -17.29
CA GLN A 20 24.70 16.77 -17.34
C GLN A 20 23.42 17.54 -17.71
N ASN A 21 23.24 18.68 -17.05
CA ASN A 21 22.19 19.67 -17.29
C ASN A 21 21.87 19.82 -18.78
N VAL A 22 20.72 19.30 -19.20
CA VAL A 22 20.15 19.54 -20.53
C VAL A 22 19.69 20.99 -20.56
N THR A 23 20.50 21.83 -21.21
CA THR A 23 20.13 23.19 -21.59
C THR A 23 18.87 23.16 -22.47
N THR A 24 17.88 23.96 -22.07
CA THR A 24 16.56 24.12 -22.67
C THR A 24 16.62 24.78 -24.05
N SER A 25 16.86 23.99 -25.10
CA SER A 25 16.23 24.24 -26.39
C SER A 25 14.90 23.49 -26.41
N SER A 26 13.80 24.15 -26.78
CA SER A 26 12.45 23.56 -26.86
C SER A 26 12.37 22.45 -27.92
N ASN A 27 12.90 21.27 -27.58
CA ASN A 27 12.80 20.08 -28.40
C ASN A 27 11.42 19.47 -28.14
N GLU A 28 10.58 19.34 -29.17
CA GLU A 28 9.24 18.75 -29.07
C GLU A 28 9.26 17.31 -28.52
N ASN A 29 10.44 16.67 -28.58
CA ASN A 29 10.70 15.31 -28.10
C ASN A 29 10.93 15.18 -26.59
N THR A 30 10.87 16.28 -25.84
CA THR A 30 11.06 16.27 -24.38
C THR A 30 9.94 17.01 -23.66
N ALA A 31 9.48 16.44 -22.55
CA ALA A 31 8.46 17.01 -21.70
C ALA A 31 8.69 16.63 -20.24
N SER A 32 8.31 17.52 -19.32
CA SER A 32 8.43 17.30 -17.88
C SER A 32 7.15 17.74 -17.19
N PHE A 33 6.83 17.15 -16.05
CA PHE A 33 5.71 17.56 -15.19
C PHE A 33 5.97 17.15 -13.73
N VAL A 34 5.20 17.70 -12.81
CA VAL A 34 5.21 17.35 -11.38
C VAL A 34 3.98 16.53 -11.04
N VAL A 35 4.10 15.57 -10.12
CA VAL A 35 2.96 14.83 -9.55
C VAL A 35 2.78 15.20 -8.07
N LEU A 36 1.57 15.60 -7.69
CA LEU A 36 1.18 16.00 -6.34
C LEU A 36 -0.13 15.33 -5.91
N ALA A 37 -0.05 14.18 -5.24
CA ALA A 37 -1.21 13.47 -4.69
C ALA A 37 -1.45 13.78 -3.19
N ASP A 38 -2.70 13.75 -2.72
CA ASP A 38 -3.05 13.78 -1.29
C ASP A 38 -2.58 15.01 -0.50
N VAL A 39 -2.44 16.18 -1.13
CA VAL A 39 -1.92 17.41 -0.48
C VAL A 39 -2.75 17.82 0.75
N HIS A 40 -4.06 17.59 0.73
CA HIS A 40 -5.00 17.81 1.84
C HIS A 40 -4.91 19.18 2.53
N SER A 41 -4.65 20.22 1.75
CA SER A 41 -4.42 21.56 2.32
C SER A 41 -5.29 22.64 1.71
N MET A 42 -5.89 22.41 0.55
CA MET A 42 -6.56 23.48 -0.20
C MET A 42 -7.87 23.94 0.44
N SER A 43 -8.63 23.06 1.11
CA SER A 43 -9.86 23.48 1.81
C SER A 43 -9.62 24.50 2.94
N LYS A 44 -8.37 24.73 3.34
CA LYS A 44 -8.02 25.81 4.28
C LYS A 44 -8.28 27.21 3.73
N PHE A 45 -8.41 27.40 2.42
CA PHE A 45 -8.87 28.68 1.85
C PHE A 45 -10.23 29.12 2.37
N LEU A 46 -11.02 28.20 2.93
CA LEU A 46 -12.28 28.48 3.61
C LEU A 46 -12.12 28.76 5.11
N LEU A 47 -11.07 28.23 5.74
CA LEU A 47 -10.99 28.09 7.20
C LEU A 47 -10.11 29.13 7.88
N ILE A 48 -9.12 29.64 7.16
CA ILE A 48 -8.11 30.56 7.70
C ILE A 48 -7.97 31.77 6.79
N ASP A 49 -7.18 32.74 7.24
CA ASP A 49 -6.78 33.89 6.44
C ASP A 49 -6.16 33.42 5.12
N GLN A 50 -6.83 33.76 4.01
CA GLN A 50 -6.44 33.33 2.67
C GLN A 50 -5.07 33.87 2.30
N GLN A 51 -4.74 35.12 2.66
CA GLN A 51 -3.45 35.74 2.37
C GLN A 51 -2.33 35.07 3.15
N ALA A 52 -2.56 34.71 4.41
CA ALA A 52 -1.59 33.99 5.22
C ALA A 52 -1.28 32.60 4.65
N LEU A 53 -2.32 31.88 4.19
CA LEU A 53 -2.13 30.61 3.50
C LEU A 53 -1.37 30.81 2.19
N TRP A 54 -1.76 31.81 1.40
CA TRP A 54 -1.13 32.17 0.14
C TRP A 54 0.38 32.42 0.30
N ASN A 55 0.74 33.32 1.22
CA ASN A 55 2.13 33.66 1.54
C ASN A 55 2.94 32.45 2.02
N SER A 56 2.29 31.43 2.57
CA SER A 56 2.94 30.20 3.00
C SER A 56 3.16 29.20 1.86
N LEU A 57 2.23 29.13 0.90
CA LEU A 57 2.22 28.09 -0.13
C LEU A 57 2.89 28.51 -1.44
N THR A 58 2.75 29.77 -1.85
CA THR A 58 3.38 30.27 -3.09
C THR A 58 4.89 30.07 -3.09
N PRO A 59 5.64 30.35 -2.00
CA PRO A 59 7.08 30.11 -1.97
C PRO A 59 7.46 28.62 -2.07
N ILE A 60 6.59 27.72 -1.58
CA ILE A 60 6.84 26.28 -1.67
C ILE A 60 6.69 25.81 -3.11
N LEU A 61 5.56 26.14 -3.75
CA LEU A 61 5.32 25.77 -5.14
C LEU A 61 6.35 26.42 -6.08
N SER A 62 6.69 27.69 -5.86
CA SER A 62 7.71 28.40 -6.64
C SER A 62 9.07 27.73 -6.50
N ASN A 63 9.42 27.26 -5.31
CA ASN A 63 10.66 26.52 -5.06
C ASN A 63 10.68 25.16 -5.76
N ILE A 64 9.58 24.40 -5.71
CA ILE A 64 9.43 23.14 -6.46
C ILE A 64 9.71 23.38 -7.94
N LYS A 65 9.05 24.39 -8.52
CA LYS A 65 9.26 24.80 -9.90
C LYS A 65 10.70 25.24 -10.19
N SER A 66 11.24 26.21 -9.44
CA SER A 66 12.53 26.80 -9.81
C SER A 66 13.72 25.87 -9.57
N ASN A 67 13.64 25.00 -8.56
CA ASN A 67 14.80 24.23 -8.09
C ASN A 67 14.70 22.72 -8.36
N TYR A 68 13.51 22.17 -8.62
CA TYR A 68 13.34 20.73 -8.80
C TYR A 68 12.69 20.36 -10.14
N SER A 69 11.84 21.21 -10.70
CA SER A 69 11.18 20.92 -11.98
C SER A 69 11.00 22.18 -12.83
N ASN A 70 11.76 22.32 -13.92
CA ASN A 70 11.59 23.46 -14.84
C ASN A 70 10.36 23.28 -15.79
N THR A 71 9.20 22.96 -15.22
CA THR A 71 7.94 22.70 -15.92
C THR A 71 6.82 23.64 -15.47
N ASP A 72 5.80 23.76 -16.30
CA ASP A 72 4.57 24.52 -16.03
C ASP A 72 3.36 23.59 -15.76
N ILE A 73 3.56 22.27 -15.78
CA ILE A 73 2.51 21.25 -15.66
C ILE A 73 2.58 20.53 -14.32
N VAL A 74 1.42 20.42 -13.67
CA VAL A 74 1.20 19.58 -12.49
C VAL A 74 0.07 18.59 -12.79
N MET A 75 0.32 17.32 -12.53
CA MET A 75 -0.67 16.25 -12.42
C MET A 75 -0.99 16.02 -10.94
N ALA A 76 -2.25 15.87 -10.59
CA ALA A 76 -2.68 15.79 -9.20
C ALA A 76 -3.71 14.67 -9.01
N PRO A 77 -3.24 13.44 -8.67
CA PRO A 77 -4.07 12.25 -8.43
C PRO A 77 -4.99 12.34 -7.19
N GLY A 78 -5.87 13.34 -7.16
CA GLY A 78 -6.87 13.59 -6.13
C GLY A 78 -6.33 14.16 -4.83
N ASP A 79 -7.27 14.53 -3.96
CA ASP A 79 -7.09 14.97 -2.59
C ASP A 79 -6.16 16.16 -2.40
N LEU A 80 -6.24 17.12 -3.34
CA LEU A 80 -5.70 18.46 -3.11
C LEU A 80 -6.38 19.12 -1.91
N THR A 81 -7.68 18.85 -1.74
CA THR A 81 -8.51 19.37 -0.66
C THR A 81 -8.67 18.38 0.50
N SER A 82 -9.37 18.83 1.55
CA SER A 82 -9.66 17.99 2.70
C SER A 82 -11.10 18.18 3.20
N PHE A 83 -12.09 18.22 2.30
CA PHE A 83 -13.49 18.31 2.72
C PHE A 83 -13.94 17.07 3.51
N GLY A 84 -13.28 15.92 3.36
CA GLY A 84 -13.45 14.73 4.21
C GLY A 84 -13.50 15.03 5.71
N GLN A 85 -12.70 15.98 6.18
CA GLN A 85 -12.61 16.35 7.60
C GLN A 85 -13.57 17.47 8.04
N LEU A 86 -14.24 18.14 7.09
CA LEU A 86 -15.14 19.26 7.34
C LEU A 86 -16.59 18.81 7.22
N GLN A 87 -17.40 19.00 8.25
CA GLN A 87 -18.82 18.66 8.21
C GLN A 87 -19.59 19.70 7.38
N ASN A 88 -20.64 19.28 6.65
CA ASN A 88 -21.46 20.20 5.87
C ASN A 88 -22.09 21.30 6.74
N LYS A 89 -22.54 20.96 7.95
CA LYS A 89 -22.98 21.95 8.94
C LYS A 89 -21.93 23.04 9.21
N ARG A 90 -20.66 22.64 9.34
CA ARG A 90 -19.58 23.61 9.56
C ARG A 90 -19.35 24.46 8.30
N ILE A 91 -19.54 23.89 7.11
CA ILE A 91 -19.51 24.63 5.85
C ILE A 91 -20.61 25.71 5.84
N GLN A 92 -21.86 25.36 6.17
CA GLN A 92 -22.97 26.32 6.27
C GLN A 92 -22.65 27.46 7.26
N GLU A 93 -22.07 27.15 8.43
CA GLU A 93 -21.65 28.15 9.40
C GLU A 93 -20.57 29.11 8.87
N ILE A 94 -19.63 28.59 8.07
CA ILE A 94 -18.53 29.39 7.50
C ILE A 94 -19.03 30.26 6.34
N THR A 95 -19.86 29.72 5.47
CA THR A 95 -20.39 30.43 4.31
C THR A 95 -21.55 31.37 4.66
N GLY A 96 -22.23 31.12 5.79
CA GLY A 96 -23.47 31.82 6.15
C GLY A 96 -24.67 31.44 5.27
N ILE A 97 -24.56 30.35 4.51
CA ILE A 97 -25.62 29.88 3.59
C ILE A 97 -26.43 28.79 4.29
N GLU A 98 -27.75 28.98 4.36
CA GLU A 98 -28.66 28.06 5.06
C GLU A 98 -28.88 26.75 4.29
N ASP A 99 -28.98 26.77 2.97
CA ASP A 99 -29.10 25.53 2.19
C ASP A 99 -27.76 24.79 2.15
N GLU A 100 -27.76 23.50 2.51
CA GLU A 100 -26.54 22.71 2.63
C GLU A 100 -25.82 22.55 1.29
N ASN A 101 -26.58 22.33 0.21
CA ASN A 101 -26.04 22.05 -1.11
C ASN A 101 -25.48 23.32 -1.75
N ASP A 102 -26.13 24.47 -1.54
CA ASP A 102 -25.61 25.78 -1.95
C ASP A 102 -24.37 26.17 -1.14
N ALA A 103 -24.35 25.87 0.16
CA ALA A 103 -23.18 26.11 1.02
C ALA A 103 -21.97 25.29 0.55
N VAL A 104 -22.17 24.00 0.27
CA VAL A 104 -21.13 23.09 -0.26
C VAL A 104 -20.64 23.56 -1.63
N TYR A 105 -21.55 23.91 -2.54
CA TYR A 105 -21.19 24.43 -3.86
C TYR A 105 -20.36 25.72 -3.75
N ASN A 106 -20.77 26.67 -2.91
CA ASN A 106 -20.03 27.92 -2.71
C ASN A 106 -18.63 27.69 -2.12
N ALA A 107 -18.54 26.79 -1.14
CA ALA A 107 -17.30 26.42 -0.48
C ALA A 107 -16.30 25.76 -1.44
N THR A 108 -16.79 24.84 -2.27
CA THR A 108 -15.98 24.18 -3.30
C THR A 108 -15.52 25.16 -4.37
N MET A 109 -16.41 26.02 -4.89
CA MET A 109 -16.05 27.07 -5.84
C MET A 109 -14.93 27.98 -5.32
N THR A 110 -15.04 28.44 -4.07
CA THR A 110 -14.01 29.26 -3.44
C THR A 110 -12.68 28.51 -3.34
N THR A 111 -12.72 27.27 -2.85
CA THR A 111 -11.52 26.45 -2.63
C THR A 111 -10.79 26.14 -3.93
N TYR A 112 -11.51 25.63 -4.93
CA TYR A 112 -10.92 25.14 -6.17
C TYR A 112 -10.45 26.29 -7.06
N SER A 113 -11.20 27.40 -7.12
CA SER A 113 -10.76 28.59 -7.86
C SER A 113 -9.47 29.17 -7.26
N LYS A 114 -9.40 29.30 -5.92
CA LYS A 114 -8.18 29.77 -5.23
C LYS A 114 -7.01 28.80 -5.37
N THR A 115 -7.28 27.50 -5.41
CA THR A 115 -6.25 26.49 -5.71
C THR A 115 -5.68 26.74 -7.10
N ASN A 116 -6.51 26.88 -8.12
CA ASN A 116 -6.05 27.12 -9.48
C ASN A 116 -5.25 28.43 -9.60
N GLU A 117 -5.72 29.52 -8.97
CA GLU A 117 -5.00 30.79 -8.92
C GLU A 117 -3.63 30.68 -8.22
N LEU A 118 -3.55 29.95 -7.10
CA LEU A 118 -2.29 29.73 -6.37
C LEU A 118 -1.23 29.02 -7.23
N PHE A 119 -1.62 27.95 -7.93
CA PHE A 119 -0.71 27.23 -8.82
C PHE A 119 -0.24 28.11 -9.98
N GLN A 120 -1.15 28.90 -10.58
CA GLN A 120 -0.81 29.84 -11.65
C GLN A 120 0.15 30.93 -11.17
N GLU A 121 -0.05 31.48 -9.98
CA GLU A 121 0.85 32.48 -9.40
C GLU A 121 2.25 31.91 -9.12
N ALA A 122 2.33 30.66 -8.68
CA ALA A 122 3.59 29.95 -8.51
C ALA A 122 4.26 29.54 -9.84
N GLY A 123 3.62 29.84 -10.98
CA GLY A 123 4.13 29.61 -12.34
C GLY A 123 3.69 28.30 -12.97
N PHE A 124 2.83 27.50 -12.35
CA PHE A 124 2.24 26.31 -12.98
C PHE A 124 1.00 26.72 -13.78
N THR A 125 1.15 26.90 -15.09
CA THR A 125 0.06 27.35 -15.96
C THR A 125 -0.97 26.26 -16.24
N THR A 126 -0.62 25.00 -16.01
CA THR A 126 -1.49 23.84 -16.28
C THR A 126 -1.52 22.92 -15.07
N LEU A 127 -2.66 22.93 -14.38
CA LEU A 127 -3.01 21.93 -13.37
C LEU A 127 -3.96 20.92 -14.00
N LEU A 128 -3.62 19.64 -13.92
CA LEU A 128 -4.43 18.50 -14.32
C LEU A 128 -4.88 17.80 -13.03
N PRO A 129 -6.02 18.21 -12.44
CA PRO A 129 -6.53 17.57 -11.24
C PRO A 129 -7.35 16.33 -11.59
N CYS A 130 -7.20 15.28 -10.78
CA CYS A 130 -8.13 14.17 -10.66
C CYS A 130 -9.09 14.42 -9.48
N LEU A 131 -10.28 13.86 -9.54
CA LEU A 131 -11.19 13.80 -8.39
C LEU A 131 -10.63 12.79 -7.38
N GLY A 132 -10.47 13.18 -6.11
CA GLY A 132 -10.25 12.27 -4.98
C GLY A 132 -11.49 12.13 -4.10
N ASP A 133 -11.45 11.25 -3.09
CA ASP A 133 -12.62 11.04 -2.23
C ASP A 133 -12.88 12.30 -1.40
N HIS A 134 -11.84 13.03 -0.98
CA HIS A 134 -11.99 14.28 -0.25
C HIS A 134 -12.54 15.43 -1.11
N GLU A 135 -12.45 15.38 -2.44
CA GLU A 135 -13.13 16.35 -3.31
C GLU A 135 -14.65 16.19 -3.29
N ILE A 136 -15.16 15.00 -2.96
CA ILE A 136 -16.61 14.66 -2.87
C ILE A 136 -17.09 14.42 -1.43
N GLY A 137 -16.37 14.96 -0.45
CA GLY A 137 -16.78 14.96 0.95
C GLY A 137 -16.17 13.86 1.81
N GLY A 138 -15.35 12.97 1.23
CA GLY A 138 -14.53 11.93 1.86
C GLY A 138 -15.32 10.77 2.48
N ASN A 139 -14.64 9.66 2.75
CA ASN A 139 -15.29 8.39 3.14
C ASN A 139 -16.30 8.48 4.28
N LYS A 140 -16.00 9.25 5.33
CA LYS A 140 -16.93 9.40 6.46
C LYS A 140 -18.26 10.07 6.04
N GLY A 141 -18.23 10.84 4.96
CA GLY A 141 -19.39 11.48 4.33
C GLY A 141 -20.16 10.58 3.38
N PHE A 142 -19.59 9.48 2.89
CA PHE A 142 -20.26 8.55 1.95
C PHE A 142 -21.36 7.70 2.59
N ARG A 143 -21.48 7.72 3.92
CA ARG A 143 -22.61 7.07 4.60
C ARG A 143 -23.92 7.73 4.19
N VAL A 144 -24.94 6.95 3.87
CA VAL A 144 -26.26 7.48 3.44
C VAL A 144 -26.98 8.21 4.56
N THR A 145 -26.72 7.83 5.82
CA THR A 145 -27.38 8.41 7.00
C THR A 145 -26.38 8.78 8.11
N GLY A 146 -26.86 9.59 9.06
CA GLY A 146 -26.13 9.99 10.25
C GLY A 146 -25.58 11.42 10.18
N THR A 147 -25.20 11.96 11.34
CA THR A 147 -24.80 13.39 11.49
C THR A 147 -23.49 13.77 10.78
N LYS A 148 -22.78 12.80 10.23
CA LYS A 148 -21.56 12.99 9.44
C LYS A 148 -21.76 12.68 7.95
N SER A 149 -22.94 12.20 7.57
CA SER A 149 -23.29 11.96 6.17
C SER A 149 -23.17 13.27 5.40
N LYS A 150 -22.66 13.15 4.18
CA LYS A 150 -22.60 14.22 3.17
C LYS A 150 -23.14 13.73 1.83
N PHE A 151 -23.77 12.55 1.84
CA PHE A 151 -24.16 11.83 0.64
C PHE A 151 -25.08 12.67 -0.25
N ALA A 152 -26.03 13.38 0.37
CA ALA A 152 -26.96 14.28 -0.32
C ALA A 152 -26.29 15.51 -0.98
N SER A 153 -25.02 15.81 -0.67
CA SER A 153 -24.27 16.94 -1.22
C SER A 153 -23.16 16.54 -2.19
N ILE A 154 -22.99 15.24 -2.49
CA ILE A 154 -21.95 14.77 -3.41
C ILE A 154 -22.06 15.48 -4.77
N ASP A 155 -23.26 15.68 -5.29
CA ASP A 155 -23.48 16.40 -6.54
C ASP A 155 -23.04 17.87 -6.47
N SER A 156 -23.27 18.54 -5.34
CA SER A 156 -22.78 19.91 -5.13
C SER A 156 -21.25 19.97 -5.05
N TYR A 157 -20.61 18.99 -4.42
CA TYR A 157 -19.16 18.87 -4.40
C TYR A 157 -18.59 18.72 -5.81
N ARG A 158 -19.14 17.76 -6.58
CA ARG A 158 -18.77 17.50 -7.97
C ARG A 158 -18.99 18.75 -8.82
N LYS A 159 -20.14 19.39 -8.70
CA LYS A 159 -20.47 20.59 -9.47
C LYS A 159 -19.46 21.72 -9.25
N GLY A 160 -19.10 22.02 -8.00
CA GLY A 160 -18.09 23.05 -7.72
C GLY A 160 -16.71 22.69 -8.28
N TRP A 161 -16.33 21.40 -8.22
CA TRP A 161 -15.09 20.91 -8.82
C TRP A 161 -15.08 21.12 -10.34
N VAL A 162 -16.16 20.71 -11.02
CA VAL A 162 -16.33 20.86 -12.48
C VAL A 162 -16.29 22.33 -12.90
N ASP A 163 -17.04 23.18 -12.22
CA ASP A 163 -17.15 24.59 -12.61
C ASP A 163 -15.84 25.37 -12.40
N SER A 164 -15.03 25.00 -11.41
CA SER A 164 -13.71 25.62 -11.16
C SER A 164 -12.59 25.06 -12.04
N PHE A 165 -12.46 23.74 -12.14
CA PHE A 165 -11.33 23.12 -12.83
C PHE A 165 -11.57 22.85 -14.30
N MET A 166 -12.80 22.52 -14.68
CA MET A 166 -13.08 21.96 -16.00
C MET A 166 -13.69 22.96 -16.95
N LYS A 167 -14.26 24.06 -16.45
CA LYS A 167 -14.87 25.10 -17.28
C LYS A 167 -14.01 26.36 -17.33
N THR A 168 -14.04 27.00 -18.49
CA THR A 168 -13.54 28.36 -18.70
C THR A 168 -14.50 29.37 -18.07
N ALA A 169 -14.06 30.64 -17.95
CA ALA A 169 -14.93 31.72 -17.47
C ALA A 169 -16.24 31.88 -18.26
N ASN A 170 -16.27 31.43 -19.52
CA ASN A 170 -17.45 31.44 -20.39
C ASN A 170 -18.31 30.16 -20.28
N GLY A 171 -18.01 29.27 -19.32
CA GLY A 171 -18.75 28.03 -19.09
C GLY A 171 -18.44 26.88 -20.05
N LYS A 172 -17.54 27.06 -21.02
CA LYS A 172 -17.10 25.98 -21.93
C LYS A 172 -16.11 25.05 -21.25
N TYR A 173 -16.22 23.74 -21.49
CA TYR A 173 -15.22 22.76 -21.03
C TYR A 173 -13.84 23.04 -21.63
N LYS A 174 -12.80 22.98 -20.79
CA LYS A 174 -11.39 23.16 -21.15
C LYS A 174 -10.87 21.97 -21.97
N PHE A 175 -11.32 20.77 -21.63
CA PHE A 175 -10.89 19.53 -22.25
C PHE A 175 -11.99 18.98 -23.16
N PRO A 176 -11.73 18.80 -24.47
CA PRO A 176 -12.75 18.35 -25.41
C PRO A 176 -13.03 16.84 -25.32
N SER A 177 -12.03 16.03 -25.01
CA SER A 177 -12.19 14.58 -24.83
C SER A 177 -12.63 14.28 -23.40
N ARG A 178 -13.87 13.82 -23.27
CA ARG A 178 -14.57 13.51 -22.02
C ARG A 178 -15.67 12.47 -22.30
N PRO A 179 -16.12 11.68 -21.31
CA PRO A 179 -17.17 10.68 -21.51
C PRO A 179 -18.56 11.34 -21.59
N ILE A 180 -18.86 11.97 -22.72
CA ILE A 180 -20.10 12.74 -22.95
C ILE A 180 -21.33 11.85 -22.75
N GLY A 181 -22.32 12.36 -22.02
CA GLY A 181 -23.58 11.67 -21.71
C GLY A 181 -23.50 10.73 -20.51
N THR A 182 -22.42 10.77 -19.73
CA THR A 182 -22.23 9.97 -18.51
C THR A 182 -22.14 10.87 -17.28
N ASP A 183 -22.29 10.29 -16.08
CA ASP A 183 -22.11 11.01 -14.81
C ASP A 183 -20.67 11.53 -14.62
N PHE A 184 -19.73 10.98 -15.41
CA PHE A 184 -18.31 11.34 -15.40
C PHE A 184 -17.94 12.39 -16.46
N GLU A 185 -18.92 12.89 -17.23
CA GLU A 185 -18.72 13.85 -18.33
C GLU A 185 -17.97 15.12 -17.89
N GLY A 186 -18.15 15.51 -16.63
CA GLY A 186 -17.50 16.66 -16.02
C GLY A 186 -16.21 16.34 -15.28
N THR A 187 -15.93 15.07 -14.94
CA THR A 187 -14.90 14.69 -13.96
C THR A 187 -13.81 13.78 -14.52
N SER A 188 -14.04 13.18 -15.68
CA SER A 188 -13.01 12.47 -16.46
C SER A 188 -12.69 13.22 -17.75
N TYR A 189 -11.42 13.20 -18.15
CA TYR A 189 -10.96 13.88 -19.37
C TYR A 189 -9.63 13.34 -19.88
N ALA A 190 -9.31 13.66 -21.14
CA ALA A 190 -7.99 13.42 -21.71
C ALA A 190 -7.39 14.73 -22.24
N TYR A 191 -6.09 14.90 -22.04
CA TYR A 191 -5.32 16.08 -22.42
C TYR A 191 -4.01 15.69 -23.08
N ARG A 192 -3.80 16.20 -24.30
CA ARG A 192 -2.54 16.01 -25.03
C ARG A 192 -1.62 17.20 -24.77
N TYR A 193 -0.35 16.91 -24.48
CA TYR A 193 0.71 17.91 -24.42
C TYR A 193 1.96 17.36 -25.10
N LYS A 194 2.39 17.99 -26.19
CA LYS A 194 3.50 17.51 -27.03
C LYS A 194 3.28 16.06 -27.46
N ASN A 195 4.23 15.18 -27.12
CA ASN A 195 4.24 13.74 -27.37
C ASN A 195 3.61 12.92 -26.23
N LEU A 196 2.97 13.57 -25.25
CA LEU A 196 2.33 12.93 -24.11
C LEU A 196 0.80 12.98 -24.22
N LEU A 197 0.15 11.92 -23.77
CA LEU A 197 -1.26 11.92 -23.45
C LEU A 197 -1.44 11.73 -21.93
N PHE A 198 -2.19 12.62 -21.32
CA PHE A 198 -2.69 12.50 -19.96
C PHE A 198 -4.16 12.08 -20.02
N VAL A 199 -4.56 11.15 -19.16
CA VAL A 199 -5.96 10.79 -18.95
C VAL A 199 -6.26 10.82 -17.46
N SER A 200 -7.24 11.63 -17.04
CA SER A 200 -7.73 11.68 -15.67
C SER A 200 -9.07 10.95 -15.60
N ALA A 201 -9.17 10.02 -14.65
CA ALA A 201 -10.30 9.14 -14.47
C ALA A 201 -10.95 9.34 -13.08
N ASP A 202 -12.21 9.73 -13.08
CA ASP A 202 -13.06 9.69 -11.90
C ASP A 202 -13.62 8.29 -11.70
N VAL A 203 -13.10 7.59 -10.70
CA VAL A 203 -13.47 6.21 -10.40
C VAL A 203 -14.58 6.09 -9.36
N PHE A 204 -15.09 7.20 -8.81
CA PHE A 204 -16.07 7.15 -7.72
C PHE A 204 -17.49 7.05 -8.24
N ARG A 205 -18.12 5.90 -7.98
CA ARG A 205 -19.48 5.60 -8.41
C ARG A 205 -20.39 5.42 -7.20
N THR A 206 -21.58 5.99 -7.26
CA THR A 206 -22.65 5.61 -6.34
C THR A 206 -23.08 4.18 -6.63
N ALA A 207 -22.90 3.29 -5.65
CA ALA A 207 -23.32 1.91 -5.76
C ALA A 207 -24.86 1.82 -5.77
N GLU A 208 -25.39 0.98 -6.66
CA GLU A 208 -26.82 0.79 -6.89
C GLU A 208 -27.56 2.12 -7.13
N ASN A 209 -28.37 2.57 -6.16
CA ASN A 209 -29.07 3.86 -6.16
C ASN A 209 -28.69 4.73 -4.95
N GLY A 210 -27.69 4.31 -4.16
CA GLY A 210 -27.30 5.00 -2.94
C GLY A 210 -28.34 4.97 -1.82
N ALA A 211 -29.28 4.01 -1.82
CA ALA A 211 -30.28 3.88 -0.77
C ALA A 211 -29.68 3.39 0.57
N GLU A 212 -28.55 2.67 0.53
CA GLU A 212 -27.86 2.17 1.71
C GLU A 212 -26.33 2.15 1.55
N ASN A 213 -25.63 1.90 2.67
CA ASN A 213 -24.18 1.71 2.60
C ASN A 213 -23.90 0.39 1.88
N TYR A 214 -22.98 0.43 0.92
CA TYR A 214 -22.62 -0.70 0.10
C TYR A 214 -21.42 -1.46 0.68
N ILE A 215 -21.58 -2.76 0.88
CA ILE A 215 -20.50 -3.69 1.20
C ILE A 215 -20.80 -5.04 0.55
N ASP A 216 -19.98 -5.42 -0.42
CA ASP A 216 -20.02 -6.75 -1.01
C ASP A 216 -18.87 -7.55 -0.43
N ARG A 217 -19.17 -8.40 0.56
CA ARG A 217 -18.15 -9.24 1.21
C ARG A 217 -17.72 -10.41 0.34
N GLU A 218 -18.58 -10.88 -0.57
CA GLU A 218 -18.28 -12.03 -1.42
C GLU A 218 -17.21 -11.64 -2.45
N ASN A 219 -17.33 -10.45 -3.02
CA ASN A 219 -16.37 -9.96 -4.00
C ASN A 219 -15.33 -9.00 -3.42
N GLY A 220 -15.52 -8.55 -2.18
CA GLY A 220 -14.58 -7.69 -1.47
C GLY A 220 -14.64 -6.22 -1.90
N TYR A 221 -15.83 -5.72 -2.28
CA TYR A 221 -16.05 -4.34 -2.75
C TYR A 221 -16.65 -3.43 -1.68
N GLY A 222 -16.43 -2.13 -1.84
CA GLY A 222 -17.06 -1.08 -1.04
C GLY A 222 -16.58 -0.98 0.43
N GLY A 223 -17.53 -0.79 1.35
CA GLY A 223 -17.26 -0.69 2.79
C GLY A 223 -16.98 0.72 3.31
N GLU A 224 -17.08 1.76 2.47
CA GLU A 224 -16.85 3.16 2.86
C GLU A 224 -18.14 3.98 2.93
N GLY A 225 -19.26 3.44 2.45
CA GLY A 225 -20.55 4.11 2.38
C GLY A 225 -21.31 3.65 1.14
N ALA A 226 -22.10 4.52 0.54
CA ALA A 226 -22.78 4.25 -0.73
C ALA A 226 -21.90 4.47 -1.97
N ILE A 227 -20.63 4.84 -1.80
CA ILE A 227 -19.68 5.04 -2.90
C ILE A 227 -18.76 3.82 -3.00
N THR A 228 -18.57 3.33 -4.22
CA THR A 228 -17.60 2.30 -4.60
C THR A 228 -16.69 2.83 -5.71
N CYS A 229 -15.63 2.09 -6.06
CA CYS A 229 -14.60 2.57 -6.98
C CYS A 229 -14.52 1.68 -8.23
N THR A 230 -14.95 2.17 -9.38
CA THR A 230 -14.95 1.38 -10.62
C THR A 230 -14.99 2.26 -11.89
N MET A 231 -14.67 1.68 -13.05
CA MET A 231 -14.86 2.31 -14.37
C MET A 231 -15.36 1.27 -15.38
N ASP A 232 -16.64 1.38 -15.71
CA ASP A 232 -17.38 0.38 -16.48
C ASP A 232 -18.18 1.04 -17.61
N ASP A 233 -18.90 0.23 -18.38
CA ASP A 233 -19.95 0.65 -19.31
C ASP A 233 -19.47 1.76 -20.29
N SER A 234 -20.26 2.84 -20.42
CA SER A 234 -19.97 3.96 -21.31
C SER A 234 -18.74 4.75 -20.88
N HIS A 235 -18.38 4.73 -19.60
CA HIS A 235 -17.16 5.37 -19.11
C HIS A 235 -15.92 4.60 -19.60
N ALA A 236 -15.91 3.27 -19.45
CA ALA A 236 -14.85 2.42 -19.97
C ALA A 236 -14.77 2.44 -21.50
N GLN A 237 -15.90 2.54 -22.20
CA GLN A 237 -15.92 2.66 -23.65
C GLN A 237 -15.26 3.96 -24.15
N TRP A 238 -15.51 5.08 -23.47
CA TRP A 238 -14.80 6.34 -23.76
C TRP A 238 -13.30 6.18 -23.53
N PHE A 239 -12.91 5.60 -22.39
CA PHE A 239 -11.51 5.39 -22.04
C PHE A 239 -10.79 4.53 -23.09
N GLU A 240 -11.38 3.40 -23.49
CA GLU A 240 -10.86 2.56 -24.58
C GLU A 240 -10.69 3.35 -25.88
N ASN A 241 -11.67 4.18 -26.25
CA ASN A 241 -11.59 4.97 -27.48
C ASN A 241 -10.46 6.00 -27.43
N VAL A 242 -10.22 6.62 -26.27
CA VAL A 242 -9.09 7.54 -26.05
C VAL A 242 -7.76 6.80 -26.23
N LEU A 243 -7.59 5.65 -25.58
CA LEU A 243 -6.35 4.87 -25.66
C LEU A 243 -6.10 4.34 -27.08
N LYS A 244 -7.15 3.86 -27.75
CA LYS A 244 -7.09 3.41 -29.14
C LYS A 244 -6.67 4.55 -30.08
N ALA A 245 -7.23 5.75 -29.89
CA ALA A 245 -6.85 6.92 -30.67
C ALA A 245 -5.38 7.31 -30.41
N ALA A 246 -4.94 7.27 -29.15
CA ALA A 246 -3.55 7.53 -28.77
C ALA A 246 -2.57 6.57 -29.46
N ARG A 247 -2.93 5.27 -29.52
CA ARG A 247 -2.09 4.24 -30.15
C ARG A 247 -2.11 4.29 -31.68
N SER A 248 -3.11 4.95 -32.25
CA SER A 248 -3.18 5.22 -33.69
C SER A 248 -2.40 6.48 -34.10
N ASP A 249 -1.97 7.29 -33.13
CA ASP A 249 -1.19 8.51 -33.36
C ASP A 249 0.28 8.31 -32.96
N GLU A 250 1.16 8.09 -33.95
CA GLU A 250 2.58 7.84 -33.75
C GLU A 250 3.33 8.98 -33.05
N SER A 251 2.76 10.19 -33.00
CA SER A 251 3.34 11.32 -32.28
C SER A 251 3.14 11.24 -30.77
N ILE A 252 2.24 10.38 -30.28
CA ILE A 252 2.07 10.09 -28.85
C ILE A 252 3.03 8.97 -28.44
N LYS A 253 4.10 9.34 -27.74
CA LYS A 253 5.13 8.41 -27.26
C LYS A 253 4.81 7.82 -25.89
N HIS A 254 4.18 8.61 -25.03
CA HIS A 254 3.83 8.18 -23.68
C HIS A 254 2.39 8.48 -23.32
N VAL A 255 1.77 7.56 -22.59
CA VAL A 255 0.42 7.70 -22.04
C VAL A 255 0.50 7.54 -20.52
N PHE A 256 0.07 8.60 -19.84
CA PHE A 256 -0.05 8.67 -18.39
C PHE A 256 -1.52 8.71 -18.02
N VAL A 257 -1.92 7.87 -17.06
CA VAL A 257 -3.28 7.84 -16.53
C VAL A 257 -3.21 8.21 -15.05
N GLU A 258 -4.12 9.06 -14.55
CA GLU A 258 -4.37 9.22 -13.12
C GLU A 258 -5.78 8.78 -12.76
N GLY A 259 -5.88 8.13 -11.61
CA GLY A 259 -7.10 8.01 -10.82
C GLY A 259 -6.72 8.16 -9.35
N HIS A 260 -7.67 8.36 -8.45
CA HIS A 260 -7.30 8.59 -7.06
C HIS A 260 -6.85 7.31 -6.34
N VAL A 261 -7.61 6.21 -6.48
CA VAL A 261 -7.40 4.99 -5.69
C VAL A 261 -6.45 4.02 -6.39
N PRO A 262 -5.60 3.28 -5.66
CA PRO A 262 -4.79 2.23 -6.26
C PRO A 262 -5.64 1.08 -6.83
N ILE A 263 -5.05 0.37 -7.80
CA ILE A 263 -5.65 -0.77 -8.47
C ILE A 263 -4.91 -2.06 -8.05
N GLN A 264 -3.59 -2.09 -8.22
CA GLN A 264 -2.78 -3.27 -7.91
C GLN A 264 -2.46 -3.34 -6.40
N HIS A 265 -2.61 -4.54 -5.83
CA HIS A 265 -2.14 -4.91 -4.50
C HIS A 265 -0.81 -5.68 -4.55
N PRO A 266 -0.02 -5.67 -3.46
CA PRO A 266 -0.18 -4.87 -2.25
C PRO A 266 0.36 -3.43 -2.42
N VAL A 267 -0.03 -2.52 -1.52
CA VAL A 267 0.53 -1.15 -1.45
C VAL A 267 0.83 -0.76 -0.01
N ARG A 268 1.83 0.11 0.15
CA ARG A 268 2.13 0.77 1.43
C ARG A 268 1.02 1.76 1.75
N LYS A 269 0.72 1.95 3.03
CA LYS A 269 -0.38 2.81 3.51
C LYS A 269 0.02 3.58 4.78
N ALA A 270 -0.32 4.87 4.88
CA ALA A 270 0.01 5.69 6.05
C ALA A 270 -1.09 6.71 6.42
N LYS A 271 -1.89 6.43 7.45
CA LYS A 271 -2.99 7.33 7.90
C LYS A 271 -3.96 7.70 6.78
N CYS A 272 -4.39 6.71 6.01
CA CYS A 272 -5.30 6.85 4.88
C CYS A 272 -6.65 6.17 5.16
N SER A 273 -7.55 6.27 4.20
CA SER A 273 -8.79 5.49 4.18
C SER A 273 -8.54 4.09 3.61
N GLY A 274 -7.62 3.95 2.67
CA GLY A 274 -7.18 2.69 2.07
C GLY A 274 -8.19 2.10 1.10
N GLN A 275 -8.89 2.93 0.33
CA GLN A 275 -9.73 2.48 -0.78
C GLN A 275 -8.91 1.94 -1.95
N PHE A 276 -9.54 1.07 -2.74
CA PHE A 276 -8.98 0.47 -3.95
C PHE A 276 -10.06 0.38 -5.01
N LEU A 277 -9.65 0.25 -6.27
CA LEU A 277 -10.56 -0.06 -7.36
C LEU A 277 -11.13 -1.48 -7.18
N ASP A 278 -12.45 -1.60 -7.36
CA ASP A 278 -13.12 -2.88 -7.47
C ASP A 278 -12.51 -3.68 -8.64
N ASP A 279 -12.49 -5.00 -8.49
CA ASP A 279 -11.80 -5.95 -9.38
C ASP A 279 -10.29 -5.79 -9.59
N GLN A 280 -9.68 -4.71 -9.11
CA GLN A 280 -8.22 -4.53 -9.12
C GLN A 280 -7.65 -4.74 -10.54
N THR A 281 -6.67 -5.62 -10.69
CA THR A 281 -6.03 -5.92 -11.98
C THR A 281 -6.96 -6.64 -12.97
N GLU A 282 -8.07 -7.19 -12.50
CA GLU A 282 -9.10 -7.79 -13.36
C GLU A 282 -10.15 -6.78 -13.84
N SER A 283 -10.09 -5.54 -13.33
CA SER A 283 -11.01 -4.48 -13.74
C SER A 283 -10.87 -4.17 -15.24
N GLN A 284 -11.97 -3.74 -15.85
CA GLN A 284 -11.95 -3.26 -17.23
C GLN A 284 -10.97 -2.08 -17.39
N PHE A 285 -10.84 -1.23 -16.38
CA PHE A 285 -9.92 -0.09 -16.39
C PHE A 285 -8.45 -0.53 -16.53
N TRP A 286 -8.01 -1.48 -15.69
CA TRP A 286 -6.63 -1.97 -15.71
C TRP A 286 -6.31 -2.75 -16.99
N THR A 287 -7.19 -3.67 -17.36
CA THR A 287 -7.01 -4.52 -18.55
C THR A 287 -6.95 -3.69 -19.84
N LEU A 288 -7.70 -2.58 -19.93
CA LEU A 288 -7.57 -1.63 -21.04
C LEU A 288 -6.21 -0.92 -21.05
N MET A 289 -5.68 -0.51 -19.89
CA MET A 289 -4.35 0.11 -19.80
C MET A 289 -3.25 -0.84 -20.27
N GLU A 290 -3.33 -2.12 -19.89
CA GLU A 290 -2.41 -3.16 -20.38
C GLU A 290 -2.56 -3.38 -21.89
N LYS A 291 -3.79 -3.56 -22.37
CA LYS A 291 -4.09 -3.80 -23.79
C LYS A 291 -3.53 -2.71 -24.71
N TYR A 292 -3.57 -1.46 -24.28
CA TYR A 292 -3.15 -0.31 -25.08
C TYR A 292 -1.78 0.27 -24.65
N ASN A 293 -0.98 -0.48 -23.91
CA ASN A 293 0.39 -0.10 -23.53
C ASN A 293 0.46 1.30 -22.91
N VAL A 294 -0.33 1.53 -21.85
CA VAL A 294 -0.16 2.69 -20.98
C VAL A 294 1.16 2.54 -20.23
N ASP A 295 1.89 3.64 -20.07
CA ASP A 295 3.20 3.61 -19.42
C ASP A 295 3.05 3.58 -17.90
N ILE A 296 2.27 4.51 -17.36
CA ILE A 296 2.10 4.67 -15.92
C ILE A 296 0.67 5.03 -15.55
N TYR A 297 0.16 4.34 -14.54
CA TYR A 297 -1.01 4.72 -13.76
C TYR A 297 -0.57 5.38 -12.45
N PHE A 298 -0.86 6.66 -12.26
CA PHE A 298 -0.62 7.40 -11.03
C PHE A 298 -1.84 7.37 -10.12
N ALA A 299 -1.61 7.15 -8.82
CA ALA A 299 -2.63 7.18 -7.79
C ALA A 299 -2.15 7.88 -6.50
N GLY A 300 -3.11 8.21 -5.65
CA GLY A 300 -2.94 8.75 -4.30
C GLY A 300 -3.58 7.84 -3.26
N GLU A 301 -4.49 8.38 -2.45
CA GLU A 301 -5.36 7.73 -1.46
C GLU A 301 -4.61 7.16 -0.25
N VAL A 302 -3.54 6.38 -0.45
CA VAL A 302 -2.90 5.61 0.62
C VAL A 302 -1.78 6.34 1.36
N HIS A 303 -1.44 7.56 0.94
CA HIS A 303 -0.49 8.46 1.61
C HIS A 303 0.92 7.87 1.82
N ALA A 304 1.31 6.89 1.01
CA ALA A 304 2.61 6.23 1.02
C ALA A 304 3.01 5.91 -0.41
N ASN A 305 4.31 5.97 -0.69
CA ASN A 305 4.82 5.66 -2.02
C ASN A 305 4.85 4.14 -2.24
N THR A 306 4.33 3.69 -3.38
CA THR A 306 4.47 2.30 -3.86
C THR A 306 4.61 2.31 -5.36
N VAL A 307 5.61 1.59 -5.86
CA VAL A 307 5.73 1.27 -7.29
C VAL A 307 5.43 -0.22 -7.47
N SER A 308 4.51 -0.52 -8.35
CA SER A 308 4.14 -1.89 -8.71
C SER A 308 4.21 -2.05 -10.23
N LYS A 309 4.72 -3.19 -10.67
CA LYS A 309 4.71 -3.57 -12.08
C LYS A 309 3.57 -4.55 -12.33
N THR A 310 2.87 -4.37 -13.45
CA THR A 310 1.94 -5.38 -13.95
C THR A 310 2.56 -6.78 -14.00
N LYS A 311 1.73 -7.79 -13.71
CA LYS A 311 2.09 -9.21 -13.85
C LYS A 311 1.80 -9.75 -15.26
N THR A 312 1.13 -8.98 -16.12
CA THR A 312 0.79 -9.37 -17.48
C THR A 312 2.04 -9.43 -18.35
N VAL A 313 2.29 -10.61 -18.93
CA VAL A 313 3.44 -10.85 -19.80
C VAL A 313 3.39 -9.91 -21.00
N GLY A 314 4.52 -9.25 -21.29
CA GLY A 314 4.64 -8.31 -22.41
C GLY A 314 4.19 -6.89 -22.11
N SER A 315 3.54 -6.63 -20.97
CA SER A 315 3.21 -5.27 -20.53
C SER A 315 4.31 -4.68 -19.66
N SER A 316 4.59 -3.40 -19.84
CA SER A 316 5.53 -2.62 -19.02
C SER A 316 4.82 -1.62 -18.10
N LEU A 317 3.48 -1.68 -18.02
CA LEU A 317 2.67 -0.78 -17.21
C LEU A 317 3.13 -0.78 -15.74
N LEU A 318 3.37 0.42 -15.22
CA LEU A 318 3.62 0.65 -13.80
C LEU A 318 2.41 1.32 -13.14
N GLN A 319 2.09 0.89 -11.92
CA GLN A 319 1.33 1.71 -10.99
C GLN A 319 2.31 2.44 -10.08
N ILE A 320 2.16 3.76 -9.96
CA ILE A 320 2.90 4.59 -8.99
C ILE A 320 1.89 5.28 -8.10
N VAL A 321 1.77 4.76 -6.89
CA VAL A 321 1.02 5.41 -5.83
C VAL A 321 1.96 6.37 -5.12
N SER A 322 1.57 7.63 -4.98
CA SER A 322 2.43 8.69 -4.49
C SER A 322 1.80 9.46 -3.34
N ARG A 323 2.59 10.30 -2.65
CA ARG A 323 2.11 11.17 -1.58
C ARG A 323 2.73 12.55 -1.67
N ALA A 324 1.94 13.57 -1.33
CA ALA A 324 2.37 14.94 -1.13
C ALA A 324 1.68 15.58 0.08
N ASN A 325 1.22 14.78 1.06
CA ASN A 325 0.44 15.30 2.19
C ASN A 325 1.12 16.49 2.85
N LYS A 326 0.43 17.62 2.88
CA LYS A 326 0.93 18.88 3.45
C LYS A 326 2.30 19.26 2.88
N TRP A 327 2.52 19.01 1.59
CA TRP A 327 3.75 19.35 0.88
C TRP A 327 5.00 18.64 1.42
N SER A 328 4.83 17.44 2.01
CA SER A 328 5.97 16.67 2.55
C SER A 328 6.76 15.91 1.49
N GLY A 329 6.34 15.96 0.23
CA GLY A 329 7.03 15.36 -0.89
C GLY A 329 6.28 15.60 -2.21
N PHE A 330 6.87 15.17 -3.32
CA PHE A 330 6.32 15.24 -4.67
C PHE A 330 7.15 14.36 -5.61
N LEU A 331 6.63 14.08 -6.81
CA LEU A 331 7.41 13.47 -7.88
C LEU A 331 7.73 14.48 -8.98
N THR A 332 8.90 14.36 -9.59
CA THR A 332 9.17 14.95 -10.91
C THR A 332 9.18 13.85 -11.95
N VAL A 333 8.67 14.13 -13.14
CA VAL A 333 8.69 13.23 -14.29
C VAL A 333 9.31 13.96 -15.45
N ASP A 334 10.35 13.39 -16.03
CA ASP A 334 11.04 13.87 -17.22
C ASP A 334 10.96 12.80 -18.31
N THR A 335 10.65 13.21 -19.53
CA THR A 335 10.45 12.29 -20.67
C THR A 335 11.27 12.72 -21.87
N THR A 336 11.78 11.74 -22.59
CA THR A 336 12.21 11.86 -24.00
C THR A 336 11.23 11.10 -24.88
N ASN A 337 11.52 10.80 -26.15
CA ASN A 337 10.69 9.85 -26.90
C ASN A 337 10.81 8.42 -26.39
N ASP A 338 11.98 8.07 -25.85
CA ASP A 338 12.38 6.70 -25.59
C ASP A 338 12.66 6.44 -24.10
N ALA A 339 12.41 7.41 -23.23
CA ALA A 339 12.63 7.23 -21.80
C ALA A 339 11.65 8.03 -20.94
N ILE A 340 11.37 7.50 -19.75
CA ILE A 340 10.67 8.17 -18.66
C ILE A 340 11.56 8.08 -17.42
N VAL A 341 11.87 9.22 -16.81
CA VAL A 341 12.66 9.32 -15.57
C VAL A 341 11.78 9.97 -14.51
N ILE A 342 11.67 9.32 -13.36
CA ILE A 342 10.84 9.75 -12.25
C ILE A 342 11.71 9.85 -11.02
N LYS A 343 11.56 10.94 -10.27
CA LYS A 343 12.26 11.15 -9.01
C LYS A 343 11.28 11.49 -7.91
N ASN A 344 11.44 10.85 -6.76
CA ASN A 344 10.70 11.19 -5.56
C ASN A 344 11.51 12.16 -4.71
N PHE A 345 10.89 13.25 -4.29
CA PHE A 345 11.47 14.22 -3.38
C PHE A 345 10.70 14.22 -2.07
N ILE A 346 11.43 14.21 -0.94
CA ILE A 346 10.85 14.28 0.40
C ILE A 346 11.34 15.53 1.12
N GLU A 347 10.47 16.11 1.95
CA GLU A 347 10.80 17.27 2.75
C GLU A 347 11.81 16.91 3.85
N VAL A 348 12.80 17.76 4.04
CA VAL A 348 13.79 17.68 5.13
C VAL A 348 13.87 19.00 5.89
N GLY A 349 14.43 18.96 7.08
CA GLY A 349 14.70 20.15 7.89
C GLY A 349 14.28 20.01 9.34
N SER A 350 14.51 21.07 10.11
CA SER A 350 14.32 21.07 11.56
C SER A 350 12.90 21.34 12.01
N LYS A 351 12.03 21.89 11.16
CA LYS A 351 10.62 22.13 11.50
C LYS A 351 9.80 20.87 11.29
N PRO A 352 8.65 20.71 11.99
CA PRO A 352 7.77 19.55 11.80
C PRO A 352 7.00 19.53 10.47
N LYS A 353 7.12 20.58 9.64
CA LYS A 353 6.53 20.75 8.29
C LYS A 353 6.96 22.11 7.71
N PHE A 354 6.80 22.29 6.41
CA PHE A 354 7.02 23.56 5.69
C PHE A 354 8.44 24.12 5.87
N ASN A 355 9.44 23.24 5.83
CA ASN A 355 10.85 23.58 5.73
C ASN A 355 11.21 24.12 4.35
N ASN A 356 10.46 23.73 3.31
CA ASN A 356 10.69 24.11 1.92
C ASN A 356 12.08 23.70 1.39
N GLU A 357 12.57 22.56 1.87
CA GLU A 357 13.82 21.93 1.47
C GLU A 357 13.53 20.46 1.20
N TYR A 358 14.03 19.93 0.08
CA TYR A 358 13.72 18.58 -0.35
C TYR A 358 14.97 17.86 -0.85
N ILE A 359 15.01 16.55 -0.60
CA ILE A 359 16.06 15.67 -1.12
C ILE A 359 15.44 14.56 -1.96
N GLU A 360 16.17 14.09 -2.97
CA GLU A 360 15.79 12.92 -3.74
C GLU A 360 15.82 11.68 -2.83
N ASN A 361 14.72 10.92 -2.81
CA ASN A 361 14.58 9.70 -2.01
C ASN A 361 13.95 8.57 -2.83
N GLY A 362 14.49 8.36 -4.02
CA GLY A 362 14.10 7.27 -4.91
C GLY A 362 13.87 7.71 -6.34
N SER A 363 14.03 6.77 -7.26
CA SER A 363 13.89 7.02 -8.69
C SER A 363 13.31 5.81 -9.43
N VAL A 364 12.68 6.07 -10.57
CA VAL A 364 12.32 5.06 -11.57
C VAL A 364 12.82 5.54 -12.93
N VAL A 365 13.44 4.66 -13.70
CA VAL A 365 13.81 4.90 -15.09
C VAL A 365 13.19 3.79 -15.93
N ILE A 366 12.39 4.18 -16.92
CA ILE A 366 11.84 3.30 -17.96
C ILE A 366 12.57 3.65 -19.26
N ASP A 367 13.42 2.74 -19.72
CA ASP A 367 14.12 2.85 -21.00
C ASP A 367 13.37 2.04 -22.07
N LYS A 368 12.88 2.75 -23.08
CA LYS A 368 12.10 2.28 -24.21
C LYS A 368 12.87 2.39 -25.54
N SER A 369 14.19 2.63 -25.49
CA SER A 369 15.05 2.68 -26.69
C SER A 369 14.99 1.39 -27.51
N ASN A 370 14.70 0.26 -26.86
CA ASN A 370 14.27 -0.97 -27.51
C ASN A 370 12.81 -1.30 -27.15
N PRO A 371 11.83 -1.06 -28.05
CA PRO A 371 10.42 -1.32 -27.79
C PRO A 371 10.08 -2.79 -27.51
N THR A 372 10.95 -3.73 -27.88
CA THR A 372 10.77 -5.17 -27.62
C THR A 372 11.39 -5.62 -26.30
N ASP A 373 12.16 -4.77 -25.64
CA ASP A 373 12.89 -5.08 -24.41
C ASP A 373 12.99 -3.83 -23.52
N ILE A 374 11.84 -3.39 -23.03
CA ILE A 374 11.74 -2.23 -22.13
C ILE A 374 12.44 -2.55 -20.82
N LYS A 375 13.43 -1.73 -20.45
CA LYS A 375 14.15 -1.87 -19.17
C LYS A 375 13.58 -0.93 -18.14
N ILE A 376 13.36 -1.45 -16.94
CA ILE A 376 12.87 -0.67 -15.80
C ILE A 376 13.87 -0.85 -14.66
N SER A 377 14.41 0.26 -14.17
CA SER A 377 15.24 0.29 -12.95
C SER A 377 14.62 1.22 -11.93
N ALA A 378 14.62 0.83 -10.66
CA ALA A 378 13.97 1.58 -9.60
C ALA A 378 14.74 1.48 -8.28
N SER A 379 14.68 2.52 -7.44
CA SER A 379 15.44 2.61 -6.18
C SER A 379 14.76 3.50 -5.13
N GLY A 380 15.24 3.41 -3.87
CA GLY A 380 14.75 4.22 -2.75
C GLY A 380 13.28 3.96 -2.42
N ASP A 381 12.52 4.99 -2.06
CA ASP A 381 11.07 4.87 -1.80
C ASP A 381 10.27 4.50 -3.07
N LEU A 382 10.90 4.55 -4.25
CA LEU A 382 10.29 4.14 -5.52
C LEU A 382 10.77 2.77 -6.00
N ALA A 383 11.52 2.01 -5.19
CA ALA A 383 11.87 0.63 -5.53
C ALA A 383 10.60 -0.18 -5.84
N ILE A 384 10.64 -0.99 -6.92
CA ILE A 384 9.52 -1.84 -7.31
C ILE A 384 9.25 -2.82 -6.17
N LEU A 385 8.00 -2.85 -5.73
CA LEU A 385 7.55 -3.75 -4.69
C LEU A 385 7.66 -5.21 -5.18
N ASP A 386 8.52 -5.98 -4.54
CA ASP A 386 8.55 -7.44 -4.70
C ASP A 386 7.52 -8.09 -3.79
N ASP A 387 6.37 -8.48 -4.34
CA ASP A 387 5.30 -9.15 -3.61
C ASP A 387 5.46 -10.68 -3.54
N SER A 388 6.58 -11.21 -4.05
CA SER A 388 6.94 -12.62 -3.89
C SER A 388 7.50 -12.89 -2.49
N VAL A 389 8.18 -11.92 -1.88
CA VAL A 389 8.76 -12.02 -0.52
C VAL A 389 7.81 -11.50 0.55
N ALA A 390 8.20 -11.63 1.82
CA ALA A 390 7.42 -11.09 2.93
C ALA A 390 7.26 -9.57 2.80
N LEU A 391 6.05 -9.06 2.96
CA LEU A 391 5.77 -7.63 3.02
C LEU A 391 6.33 -7.06 4.32
N ILE A 392 6.04 -7.74 5.42
CA ILE A 392 6.56 -7.41 6.75
C ILE A 392 7.37 -8.59 7.27
N HIS A 393 8.57 -8.34 7.77
CA HIS A 393 9.40 -9.33 8.43
C HIS A 393 10.15 -8.68 9.60
N PHE A 394 9.96 -9.21 10.81
CA PHE A 394 10.70 -8.86 12.02
C PHE A 394 11.46 -10.09 12.52
N ASP A 395 12.78 -10.04 12.44
CA ASP A 395 13.72 -11.10 12.86
C ASP A 395 14.21 -10.93 14.31
N PHE A 396 13.92 -9.78 14.94
CA PHE A 396 14.32 -9.45 16.32
C PHE A 396 15.84 -9.39 16.56
N GLU A 397 16.66 -9.31 15.52
CA GLU A 397 18.13 -9.36 15.65
C GLU A 397 18.72 -8.10 16.28
N ALA A 398 18.04 -6.95 16.18
CA ALA A 398 18.49 -5.70 16.75
C ALA A 398 17.36 -4.74 17.17
N LEU A 399 17.68 -3.92 18.17
CA LEU A 399 16.89 -2.76 18.58
C LEU A 399 17.59 -1.49 18.12
N HIS A 400 16.89 -0.67 17.37
CA HIS A 400 17.39 0.57 16.78
C HIS A 400 16.80 1.78 17.49
N GLU A 401 17.50 2.92 17.51
CA GLU A 401 16.85 4.18 17.89
C GLU A 401 15.81 4.55 16.83
N MET A 402 14.64 5.01 17.26
CA MET A 402 13.58 5.42 16.33
C MET A 402 14.01 6.52 15.36
N SER A 403 15.00 7.33 15.74
CA SER A 403 15.53 8.41 14.91
C SER A 403 16.48 7.94 13.81
N GLU A 404 16.91 6.67 13.78
CA GLU A 404 17.81 6.13 12.76
C GLU A 404 17.17 6.13 11.35
N ARG A 405 15.84 5.88 11.28
CA ARG A 405 15.09 5.86 10.02
C ARG A 405 13.81 6.65 10.14
N GLN A 406 13.60 7.58 9.22
CA GLN A 406 12.37 8.36 9.17
C GLN A 406 11.21 7.48 8.67
N VAL A 407 10.23 7.23 9.54
CA VAL A 407 8.93 6.68 9.14
C VAL A 407 8.03 7.84 8.73
N HIS A 408 7.58 7.87 7.47
CA HIS A 408 6.79 9.00 6.98
C HIS A 408 5.48 9.16 7.79
N ALA A 409 5.13 10.41 8.07
CA ALA A 409 4.00 10.84 8.89
C ALA A 409 4.05 10.47 10.38
N LEU A 410 5.07 9.72 10.83
CA LEU A 410 5.44 9.55 12.23
C LEU A 410 6.53 10.58 12.56
N LYS A 411 6.21 11.54 13.41
CA LYS A 411 7.07 12.70 13.65
C LYS A 411 6.95 13.17 15.09
N SER A 412 7.97 13.87 15.57
CA SER A 412 7.90 14.59 16.85
C SER A 412 7.21 15.94 16.69
N ASP A 413 6.87 16.59 17.81
CA ASP A 413 6.20 17.90 17.79
C ASP A 413 7.04 18.97 17.07
N ASN A 414 8.37 18.84 17.13
CA ASN A 414 9.33 19.83 16.66
C ASN A 414 10.25 19.33 15.55
N SER A 415 10.05 18.14 14.96
CA SER A 415 10.90 17.64 13.88
C SER A 415 10.13 16.70 12.97
N LEU A 416 10.56 16.55 11.72
CA LEU A 416 10.06 15.52 10.79
C LEU A 416 10.45 14.10 11.20
N ILE A 417 11.48 13.97 12.06
CA ILE A 417 11.93 12.70 12.63
C ILE A 417 11.25 12.48 13.98
N ALA A 418 10.80 11.26 14.22
CA ALA A 418 10.30 10.85 15.53
C ALA A 418 11.45 10.32 16.38
N TYR A 419 11.63 10.90 17.57
CA TYR A 419 12.58 10.42 18.58
C TYR A 419 11.90 9.50 19.59
N ASP A 420 10.61 9.70 19.80
CA ASP A 420 9.79 8.90 20.68
C ASP A 420 8.34 8.83 20.15
N GLN A 421 7.60 7.84 20.64
CA GLN A 421 6.18 7.71 20.38
C GLN A 421 5.48 6.98 21.52
N ILE A 422 4.27 7.41 21.87
CA ILE A 422 3.43 6.69 22.83
C ILE A 422 2.65 5.59 22.10
N VAL A 423 2.85 4.35 22.52
CA VAL A 423 2.17 3.14 22.02
C VAL A 423 1.47 2.46 23.19
N GLY A 424 0.14 2.30 23.13
CA GLY A 424 -0.64 1.64 24.19
C GLY A 424 -0.35 2.17 25.61
N GLY A 425 -0.05 3.46 25.75
CA GLY A 425 0.28 4.12 27.02
C GLY A 425 1.73 3.97 27.49
N ARG A 426 2.65 3.45 26.67
CA ARG A 426 4.09 3.37 26.96
C ARG A 426 4.88 4.22 25.98
N TYR A 427 5.93 4.87 26.48
CA TYR A 427 6.90 5.57 25.65
C TYR A 427 7.81 4.55 24.96
N CYS A 428 7.89 4.65 23.65
CA CYS A 428 8.82 3.91 22.80
C CYS A 428 9.86 4.91 22.29
N THR A 429 11.13 4.59 22.45
CA THR A 429 12.26 5.33 21.83
C THR A 429 13.05 4.44 20.87
N LYS A 430 12.72 3.14 20.86
CA LYS A 430 13.35 2.12 20.05
C LYS A 430 12.41 1.60 18.98
N SER A 431 12.98 1.04 17.92
CA SER A 431 12.28 0.32 16.87
C SER A 431 12.92 -1.04 16.61
N ILE A 432 12.10 -1.96 16.10
CA ILE A 432 12.57 -3.14 15.35
C ILE A 432 12.28 -2.85 13.88
N HIS A 433 13.30 -2.98 13.07
CA HIS A 433 13.25 -2.69 11.64
C HIS A 433 12.44 -3.74 10.90
N ASN A 434 11.56 -3.31 10.00
CA ASN A 434 10.97 -4.20 9.03
C ASN A 434 12.00 -4.47 7.92
N ILE A 435 12.36 -5.74 7.74
CA ILE A 435 13.27 -6.18 6.66
C ILE A 435 12.51 -6.80 5.47
N GLY A 436 11.18 -6.83 5.53
CA GLY A 436 10.32 -7.18 4.39
C GLY A 436 10.26 -6.07 3.34
N THR A 437 9.61 -6.36 2.21
CA THR A 437 9.56 -5.45 1.05
C THR A 437 8.85 -4.12 1.37
N PHE A 438 7.96 -4.06 2.37
CA PHE A 438 7.36 -2.81 2.85
C PHE A 438 8.31 -1.91 3.66
N GLY A 439 9.55 -2.36 3.89
CA GLY A 439 10.70 -1.57 4.32
C GLY A 439 10.44 -0.62 5.50
N GLN A 440 11.22 0.46 5.54
CA GLN A 440 11.28 1.40 6.67
C GLN A 440 9.92 1.98 7.09
N GLN A 441 8.99 2.17 6.14
CA GLN A 441 7.67 2.72 6.44
C GLN A 441 6.89 1.84 7.43
N TYR A 442 7.25 0.57 7.57
CA TYR A 442 6.58 -0.41 8.44
C TYR A 442 7.41 -0.82 9.66
N ASP A 443 8.40 -0.02 10.04
CA ASP A 443 9.15 -0.23 11.28
C ASP A 443 8.24 -0.23 12.51
N ALA A 444 8.48 -1.19 13.41
CA ALA A 444 7.68 -1.36 14.61
C ALA A 444 8.28 -0.54 15.76
N GLN A 445 7.48 0.31 16.39
CA GLN A 445 7.86 1.04 17.60
C GLN A 445 7.73 0.11 18.80
N VAL A 446 8.78 0.05 19.63
CA VAL A 446 8.86 -0.91 20.74
C VAL A 446 9.16 -0.28 22.10
N ALA A 447 8.56 -0.86 23.13
CA ALA A 447 8.85 -0.57 24.53
C ALA A 447 8.85 -1.86 25.36
N ASN A 448 9.83 -1.99 26.25
CA ASN A 448 10.01 -3.14 27.16
C ASN A 448 10.00 -4.51 26.45
N VAL A 449 10.53 -4.59 25.22
CA VAL A 449 10.84 -5.86 24.55
C VAL A 449 12.32 -6.10 24.77
N GLU A 450 12.68 -7.20 25.43
CA GLU A 450 14.08 -7.58 25.65
C GLU A 450 14.53 -8.52 24.53
N LEU A 451 15.75 -8.36 24.04
CA LEU A 451 16.34 -9.32 23.12
C LEU A 451 16.98 -10.46 23.91
N VAL A 452 16.62 -11.70 23.60
CA VAL A 452 17.11 -12.92 24.27
C VAL A 452 17.53 -13.98 23.25
N GLN A 453 18.20 -15.04 23.69
CA GLN A 453 18.52 -16.17 22.81
C GLN A 453 17.24 -16.75 22.18
N GLY A 454 17.22 -16.82 20.86
CA GLY A 454 16.10 -17.33 20.09
C GLY A 454 16.05 -18.86 20.03
N ARG A 455 15.35 -19.36 19.01
CA ARG A 455 15.15 -20.80 18.77
C ARG A 455 16.43 -21.57 18.48
N HIS A 456 17.44 -20.91 17.93
CA HIS A 456 18.76 -21.48 17.69
C HIS A 456 19.82 -20.71 18.48
N SER A 457 20.99 -21.32 18.71
CA SER A 457 22.09 -20.69 19.47
C SER A 457 22.67 -19.44 18.83
N ASN A 458 22.30 -19.13 17.59
CA ASN A 458 22.77 -17.99 16.80
C ASN A 458 21.65 -17.04 16.37
N THR A 459 20.41 -17.23 16.81
CA THR A 459 19.29 -16.30 16.54
C THR A 459 18.87 -15.57 17.80
N ILE A 460 18.23 -14.42 17.63
CA ILE A 460 17.73 -13.60 18.73
C ILE A 460 16.21 -13.52 18.65
N ALA A 461 15.54 -13.60 19.80
CA ALA A 461 14.10 -13.46 19.90
C ALA A 461 13.71 -12.24 20.75
N GLY A 462 12.52 -11.71 20.50
CA GLY A 462 11.89 -10.71 21.35
C GLY A 462 11.18 -11.36 22.53
N LYS A 463 11.60 -11.04 23.76
CA LYS A 463 10.93 -11.41 25.00
C LYS A 463 9.92 -10.33 25.41
N PHE A 464 8.67 -10.74 25.49
CA PHE A 464 7.52 -9.93 25.86
C PHE A 464 7.11 -10.17 27.31
N SER A 465 6.63 -9.11 27.93
CA SER A 465 6.07 -9.06 29.28
C SER A 465 4.71 -8.35 29.26
N SER A 466 4.03 -8.35 30.40
CA SER A 466 2.77 -7.61 30.56
C SER A 466 2.89 -6.10 30.26
N SER A 467 4.11 -5.54 30.34
CA SER A 467 4.38 -4.12 30.08
C SER A 467 4.85 -3.82 28.66
N SER A 468 5.14 -4.84 27.85
CA SER A 468 5.71 -4.71 26.51
C SER A 468 4.73 -4.10 25.51
N ARG A 469 5.27 -3.40 24.51
CA ARG A 469 4.54 -2.85 23.36
C ARG A 469 5.39 -3.04 22.11
N MET A 470 4.75 -3.50 21.03
CA MET A 470 5.32 -3.52 19.70
C MET A 470 4.19 -3.26 18.70
N ALA A 471 4.31 -2.20 17.90
CA ALA A 471 3.26 -1.80 16.97
C ALA A 471 3.82 -1.13 15.73
N VAL A 472 3.17 -1.39 14.59
CA VAL A 472 3.48 -0.72 13.34
C VAL A 472 2.61 0.53 13.22
N PHE A 473 3.24 1.68 12.98
CA PHE A 473 2.52 2.94 12.83
C PHE A 473 1.71 3.01 11.52
N SER A 474 2.27 2.45 10.46
CA SER A 474 1.64 2.38 9.14
C SER A 474 0.41 1.49 9.12
N VAL A 475 -0.44 1.69 8.11
CA VAL A 475 -1.72 1.02 7.97
C VAL A 475 -1.56 -0.26 7.13
N GLY A 476 -2.39 -1.26 7.38
CA GLY A 476 -2.28 -2.57 6.73
C GLY A 476 -1.41 -3.55 7.54
N PRO A 477 -0.93 -4.63 6.91
CA PRO A 477 -0.94 -4.89 5.45
C PRO A 477 -2.31 -5.34 4.91
N TYR A 478 -3.19 -5.83 5.78
CA TYR A 478 -4.52 -6.31 5.39
C TYR A 478 -5.41 -5.20 4.80
N THR A 479 -6.22 -5.57 3.80
CA THR A 479 -7.20 -4.68 3.15
C THR A 479 -8.39 -5.49 2.65
N ALA A 480 -9.61 -5.07 3.01
CA ALA A 480 -10.86 -5.64 2.48
C ALA A 480 -10.82 -7.19 2.47
N GLY A 481 -11.25 -7.83 1.39
CA GLY A 481 -11.20 -9.28 1.25
C GLY A 481 -9.85 -9.85 0.82
N MET A 482 -8.74 -9.12 0.80
CA MET A 482 -7.51 -9.64 0.18
C MET A 482 -6.96 -10.90 0.84
N ALA A 483 -6.33 -11.74 0.01
CA ALA A 483 -5.58 -12.89 0.48
C ALA A 483 -4.32 -12.44 1.23
N HIS A 484 -4.08 -13.02 2.40
CA HIS A 484 -2.98 -12.65 3.28
C HIS A 484 -2.57 -13.82 4.14
N SER A 485 -1.29 -13.87 4.49
CA SER A 485 -0.77 -14.87 5.39
C SER A 485 0.16 -14.26 6.42
N ILE A 486 0.13 -14.79 7.63
CA ILE A 486 1.07 -14.43 8.70
C ILE A 486 1.67 -15.69 9.31
N ALA A 487 2.98 -15.68 9.53
CA ALA A 487 3.75 -16.73 10.19
C ALA A 487 4.62 -16.13 11.29
N PHE A 488 4.82 -16.87 12.37
CA PHE A 488 5.69 -16.47 13.47
C PHE A 488 6.06 -17.67 14.36
N TRP A 489 7.17 -17.55 15.08
CA TRP A 489 7.54 -18.46 16.14
C TRP A 489 7.14 -17.90 17.50
N VAL A 490 6.70 -18.78 18.39
CA VAL A 490 6.26 -18.40 19.73
C VAL A 490 6.67 -19.43 20.77
N LYS A 491 7.05 -18.96 21.96
CA LYS A 491 7.34 -19.79 23.13
C LYS A 491 6.79 -19.13 24.39
N THR A 492 6.10 -19.90 25.24
CA THR A 492 5.57 -19.40 26.53
C THR A 492 5.25 -20.55 27.47
N SER A 493 5.18 -20.26 28.77
CA SER A 493 4.68 -21.17 29.82
C SER A 493 3.37 -20.65 30.45
N GLU A 494 2.85 -19.51 29.99
CA GLU A 494 1.69 -18.86 30.59
C GLU A 494 0.36 -19.52 30.18
N THR A 495 -0.27 -20.19 31.14
CA THR A 495 -1.50 -20.97 30.97
C THR A 495 -2.72 -20.41 31.72
N THR A 496 -2.55 -19.32 32.47
CA THR A 496 -3.59 -18.73 33.33
C THR A 496 -4.28 -17.52 32.67
N LYS A 497 -3.59 -16.85 31.75
CA LYS A 497 -4.06 -15.63 31.10
C LYS A 497 -4.69 -15.89 29.72
N LYS A 498 -5.50 -14.91 29.29
CA LYS A 498 -5.90 -14.76 27.88
C LYS A 498 -5.03 -13.66 27.28
N MET A 499 -4.17 -14.01 26.35
CA MET A 499 -3.15 -13.11 25.81
C MET A 499 -3.35 -12.88 24.32
N THR A 500 -3.06 -11.66 23.86
CA THR A 500 -3.04 -11.32 22.44
C THR A 500 -1.63 -11.50 21.89
N LEU A 501 -1.47 -12.35 20.87
CA LEU A 501 -0.21 -12.55 20.15
C LEU A 501 -0.07 -11.55 19.01
N ILE A 502 -1.06 -11.50 18.13
CA ILE A 502 -1.11 -10.57 17.01
C ILE A 502 -2.47 -9.90 17.00
N TYR A 503 -2.48 -8.62 16.73
CA TYR A 503 -3.72 -7.87 16.51
C TYR A 503 -3.56 -6.94 15.32
N PHE A 504 -4.37 -7.17 14.30
CA PHE A 504 -4.70 -6.20 13.27
C PHE A 504 -6.12 -5.69 13.50
N GLY A 505 -6.30 -4.38 13.57
CA GLY A 505 -7.63 -3.82 13.70
C GLY A 505 -7.62 -2.31 13.58
N PRO A 506 -8.80 -1.69 13.56
CA PRO A 506 -8.93 -0.34 13.07
C PRO A 506 -8.27 0.66 14.01
N SER A 507 -7.75 1.72 13.39
CA SER A 507 -7.31 2.91 14.11
C SER A 507 -8.52 3.70 14.65
N TYR A 508 -9.70 3.56 14.05
CA TYR A 508 -10.93 4.28 14.41
C TYR A 508 -12.12 3.35 14.66
N ARG A 509 -13.23 3.86 15.23
CA ARG A 509 -14.43 3.03 15.49
C ARG A 509 -15.23 2.82 14.20
N ASN A 510 -15.21 1.61 13.65
CA ASN A 510 -16.27 1.08 12.78
C ASN A 510 -16.44 -0.42 13.12
N ASN A 511 -17.68 -0.91 13.19
CA ASN A 511 -17.99 -2.29 13.58
C ASN A 511 -18.42 -3.18 12.39
N GLU A 512 -18.50 -2.61 11.18
CA GLU A 512 -19.01 -3.32 9.98
C GLU A 512 -17.93 -4.12 9.25
N LYS A 513 -16.65 -3.82 9.49
CA LYS A 513 -15.49 -4.50 8.92
C LYS A 513 -14.79 -5.37 9.98
N ASP A 514 -13.95 -6.27 9.50
CA ASP A 514 -13.27 -7.27 10.29
C ASP A 514 -11.89 -6.81 10.74
N SER A 515 -11.48 -7.36 11.87
CA SER A 515 -10.14 -7.28 12.45
C SER A 515 -9.50 -8.67 12.38
N LEU A 516 -8.22 -8.82 12.67
CA LEU A 516 -7.61 -10.10 12.96
C LEU A 516 -7.05 -10.06 14.37
N ARG A 517 -7.42 -11.02 15.20
CA ARG A 517 -6.82 -11.19 16.52
C ARG A 517 -6.42 -12.63 16.73
N ILE A 518 -5.11 -12.86 16.87
CA ILE A 518 -4.53 -14.16 17.22
C ILE A 518 -4.21 -14.14 18.71
N MET A 519 -4.65 -15.16 19.44
CA MET A 519 -4.65 -15.17 20.90
C MET A 519 -4.27 -16.53 21.46
N LEU A 520 -3.75 -16.52 22.69
CA LEU A 520 -3.68 -17.69 23.55
C LEU A 520 -4.74 -17.57 24.65
N LYS A 521 -5.53 -18.62 24.85
CA LYS A 521 -6.41 -18.75 26.02
C LYS A 521 -6.13 -20.09 26.69
N ASN A 522 -5.58 -20.01 27.90
CA ASN A 522 -5.11 -21.16 28.65
C ASN A 522 -4.07 -21.96 27.86
N GLY A 523 -3.10 -21.26 27.27
CA GLY A 523 -2.07 -21.85 26.41
C GLY A 523 -2.53 -22.37 25.04
N ARG A 524 -3.82 -22.24 24.69
CA ARG A 524 -4.36 -22.73 23.41
C ARG A 524 -4.60 -21.61 22.42
N LEU A 525 -4.18 -21.82 21.17
CA LEU A 525 -4.39 -20.87 20.08
C LEU A 525 -5.87 -20.66 19.79
N ARG A 526 -6.24 -19.41 19.54
CA ARG A 526 -7.54 -18.97 19.05
C ARG A 526 -7.33 -17.81 18.10
N PHE A 527 -8.23 -17.66 17.14
CA PHE A 527 -8.32 -16.43 16.37
C PHE A 527 -9.75 -15.90 16.29
N GLN A 528 -9.85 -14.62 15.99
CA GLN A 528 -11.09 -13.86 16.00
C GLN A 528 -11.05 -12.83 14.88
N PHE A 529 -12.06 -12.84 14.02
CA PHE A 529 -12.21 -11.88 12.92
C PHE A 529 -13.11 -10.70 13.30
N SER A 530 -14.21 -10.99 13.99
CA SER A 530 -15.16 -9.98 14.45
C SER A 530 -15.43 -10.12 15.95
N ARG A 531 -16.10 -9.14 16.57
CA ARG A 531 -16.50 -9.25 17.98
C ARG A 531 -17.34 -10.49 18.26
N SER A 532 -18.13 -10.94 17.30
CA SER A 532 -19.02 -12.10 17.43
C SER A 532 -18.35 -13.41 16.98
N SER A 533 -17.45 -13.39 16.00
CA SER A 533 -16.90 -14.60 15.37
C SER A 533 -15.56 -15.05 15.96
N VAL A 534 -15.58 -16.13 16.75
CA VAL A 534 -14.40 -16.68 17.45
C VAL A 534 -14.20 -18.14 17.06
N PHE A 535 -12.97 -18.49 16.71
CA PHE A 535 -12.56 -19.83 16.28
C PHE A 535 -11.55 -20.43 17.26
N ARG A 536 -11.59 -21.75 17.38
CA ARG A 536 -10.58 -22.54 18.12
C ARG A 536 -10.17 -23.74 17.29
N LEU A 537 -8.95 -24.21 17.52
CA LEU A 537 -8.49 -25.50 16.99
C LEU A 537 -9.42 -26.64 17.45
N ARG A 538 -9.59 -27.66 16.59
CA ARG A 538 -10.03 -28.99 16.99
C ARG A 538 -8.89 -29.65 17.78
N GLY A 539 -9.24 -30.38 18.85
CA GLY A 539 -8.26 -31.05 19.70
C GLY A 539 -7.81 -30.26 20.94
N ASN A 540 -6.72 -30.75 21.55
CA ASN A 540 -6.22 -30.31 22.86
C ASN A 540 -4.79 -29.74 22.80
N GLN A 541 -4.30 -29.32 21.63
CA GLN A 541 -2.96 -28.75 21.51
C GLN A 541 -2.81 -27.50 22.40
N ILE A 542 -1.75 -27.50 23.21
CA ILE A 542 -1.37 -26.42 24.12
C ILE A 542 0.01 -25.96 23.66
N LEU A 543 0.15 -24.68 23.33
CA LEU A 543 1.41 -24.04 22.91
C LEU A 543 2.17 -23.43 24.08
N ALA A 544 1.57 -23.43 25.28
CA ALA A 544 2.20 -22.92 26.49
C ALA A 544 2.88 -24.05 27.27
N ASP A 545 3.85 -24.70 26.66
CA ASP A 545 4.64 -25.80 27.22
C ASP A 545 6.13 -25.46 27.34
N ASP A 546 6.47 -24.17 27.22
CA ASP A 546 7.82 -23.61 27.23
C ASP A 546 8.72 -24.07 26.05
N LYS A 547 8.12 -24.55 24.95
CA LYS A 547 8.83 -24.86 23.70
C LYS A 547 8.49 -23.87 22.60
N TRP A 548 9.37 -23.83 21.60
CA TRP A 548 9.13 -23.09 20.37
C TRP A 548 8.12 -23.81 19.50
N HIS A 549 7.09 -23.08 19.10
CA HIS A 549 6.09 -23.50 18.13
C HIS A 549 6.08 -22.54 16.95
N HIS A 550 5.99 -23.10 15.75
CA HIS A 550 5.75 -22.33 14.54
C HIS A 550 4.26 -22.24 14.28
N VAL A 551 3.72 -21.03 14.17
CA VAL A 551 2.31 -20.80 13.85
C VAL A 551 2.24 -20.05 12.54
N ALA A 552 1.46 -20.55 11.59
CA ALA A 552 1.08 -19.78 10.41
C ALA A 552 -0.41 -19.83 10.16
N ILE A 553 -0.95 -18.73 9.67
CA ILE A 553 -2.35 -18.54 9.34
C ILE A 553 -2.42 -17.97 7.93
N SER A 554 -3.08 -18.68 7.02
CA SER A 554 -3.28 -18.25 5.63
C SER A 554 -4.76 -18.01 5.34
N MET A 555 -5.03 -16.90 4.65
CA MET A 555 -6.29 -16.56 4.01
C MET A 555 -6.05 -16.75 2.52
N PRO A 556 -6.38 -17.93 1.97
CA PRO A 556 -5.73 -18.42 0.77
C PRO A 556 -6.13 -17.71 -0.52
N PHE A 557 -7.32 -17.11 -0.54
CA PHE A 557 -7.84 -16.41 -1.71
C PHE A 557 -8.67 -15.20 -1.29
N LYS A 558 -8.92 -14.33 -2.27
CA LYS A 558 -9.73 -13.13 -2.07
C LYS A 558 -11.12 -13.50 -1.56
N SER A 559 -11.55 -12.80 -0.53
CA SER A 559 -12.81 -12.95 0.16
C SER A 559 -13.03 -14.34 0.73
N CYS A 560 -12.00 -15.07 1.17
CA CYS A 560 -12.25 -16.37 1.81
C CYS A 560 -13.13 -16.22 3.08
N LYS A 561 -13.93 -17.24 3.37
CA LYS A 561 -14.72 -17.31 4.60
C LYS A 561 -13.83 -17.55 5.80
N TYR A 562 -14.32 -17.22 6.99
CA TYR A 562 -13.61 -17.51 8.23
C TYR A 562 -13.28 -19.00 8.42
N SER A 563 -14.15 -19.90 7.94
CA SER A 563 -13.95 -21.35 7.99
C SER A 563 -12.95 -21.87 6.97
N GLU A 564 -12.63 -21.08 5.95
CA GLU A 564 -11.68 -21.41 4.87
C GLU A 564 -10.26 -20.95 5.20
N VAL A 565 -10.06 -20.35 6.37
CA VAL A 565 -8.75 -19.93 6.87
C VAL A 565 -7.96 -21.15 7.29
N ASP A 566 -6.80 -21.29 6.67
CA ASP A 566 -5.86 -22.35 6.98
C ASP A 566 -4.95 -21.94 8.14
N VAL A 567 -4.69 -22.89 9.04
CA VAL A 567 -3.71 -22.68 10.11
C VAL A 567 -2.84 -23.89 10.26
N TYR A 568 -1.56 -23.61 10.39
CA TYR A 568 -0.52 -24.59 10.57
C TYR A 568 0.12 -24.36 11.93
N ILE A 569 0.34 -25.45 12.66
CA ILE A 569 1.15 -25.45 13.88
C ILE A 569 2.22 -26.50 13.70
N ASP A 570 3.48 -26.08 13.79
CA ASP A 570 4.65 -26.93 13.57
C ASP A 570 4.57 -27.66 12.22
N GLY A 571 4.12 -26.93 11.19
CA GLY A 571 3.91 -27.44 9.84
C GLY A 571 2.68 -28.33 9.66
N VAL A 572 1.89 -28.59 10.70
CA VAL A 572 0.69 -29.43 10.62
C VAL A 572 -0.54 -28.57 10.42
N LYS A 573 -1.28 -28.78 9.33
CA LYS A 573 -2.59 -28.16 9.12
C LYS A 573 -3.56 -28.61 10.22
N ASN A 574 -4.24 -27.66 10.84
CA ASN A 574 -5.19 -27.91 11.92
C ASN A 574 -6.59 -27.46 11.53
N ASP A 575 -7.60 -28.26 11.89
CA ASP A 575 -8.99 -27.91 11.70
C ASP A 575 -9.51 -26.96 12.78
N PHE A 576 -10.55 -26.19 12.45
CA PHE A 576 -11.22 -25.29 13.39
C PHE A 576 -12.65 -25.72 13.75
N VAL A 577 -13.10 -25.19 14.89
CA VAL A 577 -14.53 -25.15 15.24
C VAL A 577 -14.89 -23.72 15.55
N GLN A 578 -15.84 -23.18 14.79
CA GLN A 578 -16.48 -21.92 15.13
C GLN A 578 -17.19 -22.06 16.47
N LYS A 579 -16.85 -21.22 17.43
CA LYS A 579 -17.45 -21.25 18.77
C LYS A 579 -18.64 -20.32 18.90
N ARG A 580 -18.65 -19.26 18.13
CA ARG A 580 -19.66 -18.20 18.14
C ARG A 580 -19.56 -17.43 16.83
N GLY A 581 -20.66 -16.81 16.42
CA GLY A 581 -20.73 -15.93 15.24
C GLY A 581 -21.21 -16.67 14.00
N MET A 582 -21.26 -15.94 12.89
CA MET A 582 -21.55 -16.48 11.56
C MET A 582 -20.26 -16.66 10.80
N ASP A 583 -20.21 -17.70 9.97
CA ASP A 583 -19.16 -17.87 8.98
C ASP A 583 -19.43 -16.91 7.82
N GLN A 584 -18.55 -15.93 7.64
CA GLN A 584 -18.71 -14.85 6.67
C GLN A 584 -17.42 -14.72 5.87
N HIS A 585 -17.54 -14.16 4.67
CA HIS A 585 -16.39 -13.71 3.89
C HIS A 585 -15.65 -12.61 4.66
N ILE A 586 -14.33 -12.78 4.77
CA ILE A 586 -13.43 -11.83 5.45
C ILE A 586 -13.47 -10.50 4.70
N PHE A 587 -13.63 -9.42 5.46
CA PHE A 587 -13.58 -8.06 4.93
C PHE A 587 -12.89 -7.14 5.93
N PHE A 588 -11.58 -7.01 5.84
CA PHE A 588 -10.78 -6.23 6.78
C PHE A 588 -10.99 -4.74 6.70
N HIS A 589 -10.76 -4.09 7.84
CA HIS A 589 -10.51 -2.67 7.90
C HIS A 589 -9.35 -2.26 6.99
N THR A 590 -9.60 -1.24 6.18
CA THR A 590 -8.64 -0.60 5.29
C THR A 590 -7.68 0.34 6.05
N ASP A 591 -8.09 0.82 7.23
CA ASP A 591 -7.37 1.73 8.15
C ASP A 591 -6.73 1.03 9.38
N GLY A 592 -6.66 -0.30 9.35
CA GLY A 592 -6.15 -1.10 10.47
C GLY A 592 -4.64 -1.04 10.63
N ARG A 593 -4.13 -1.35 11.83
CA ARG A 593 -2.69 -1.39 12.15
C ARG A 593 -2.31 -2.72 12.80
N LEU A 594 -1.12 -3.22 12.46
CA LEU A 594 -0.53 -4.43 13.02
C LEU A 594 0.12 -4.16 14.39
N ASN A 595 -0.13 -5.04 15.35
CA ASN A 595 0.43 -5.00 16.69
C ASN A 595 0.87 -6.42 17.08
N ILE A 596 2.02 -6.52 17.73
CA ILE A 596 2.65 -7.79 18.12
C ILE A 596 2.78 -7.81 19.65
N GLY A 597 2.43 -8.95 20.25
CA GLY A 597 2.50 -9.20 21.68
C GLY A 597 1.53 -8.39 22.55
N GLY A 598 0.52 -7.72 21.98
CA GLY A 598 -0.46 -6.99 22.78
C GLY A 598 -1.19 -5.86 22.07
N HIS A 599 -1.62 -4.87 22.86
CA HIS A 599 -2.27 -3.66 22.36
C HIS A 599 -1.22 -2.62 21.95
N GLY A 600 -1.29 -2.13 20.72
CA GLY A 600 -0.42 -1.04 20.25
C GLY A 600 -1.16 0.27 19.99
N TYR A 601 -1.28 0.67 18.72
CA TYR A 601 -1.97 1.91 18.30
C TYR A 601 -3.50 1.82 18.32
N ALA A 602 -4.04 0.65 18.64
CA ALA A 602 -5.45 0.43 18.82
C ALA A 602 -6.03 1.45 19.83
N THR A 603 -7.10 2.16 19.46
CA THR A 603 -7.71 3.13 20.38
C THR A 603 -8.13 2.45 21.69
N ARG A 604 -8.06 3.18 22.80
CA ARG A 604 -8.52 2.73 24.13
C ARG A 604 -9.87 2.00 24.04
N THR A 605 -10.78 2.46 23.19
CA THR A 605 -12.12 1.88 23.05
C THR A 605 -12.21 0.52 22.33
N SER A 606 -11.14 0.07 21.69
CA SER A 606 -11.00 -1.29 21.12
C SER A 606 -10.21 -2.23 22.04
N ALA A 607 -9.33 -1.67 22.87
CA ALA A 607 -8.55 -2.37 23.89
C ALA A 607 -9.36 -2.59 25.20
N ASP A 608 -10.21 -1.64 25.58
CA ASP A 608 -10.98 -1.64 26.83
C ASP A 608 -12.23 -2.54 26.78
N VAL A 609 -12.63 -3.00 25.59
CA VAL A 609 -13.87 -3.78 25.41
C VAL A 609 -13.62 -5.29 25.56
N LEU A 610 -12.37 -5.75 25.58
CA LEU A 610 -12.07 -7.18 25.70
C LEU A 610 -10.95 -7.46 26.72
N PRO A 611 -11.13 -8.41 27.67
CA PRO A 611 -10.26 -8.61 28.83
C PRO A 611 -8.95 -9.36 28.50
N TYR A 612 -8.32 -9.07 27.35
CA TYR A 612 -7.09 -9.71 26.93
C TYR A 612 -5.87 -8.95 27.42
N LYS A 613 -4.94 -9.68 28.01
CA LYS A 613 -3.64 -9.19 28.45
C LYS A 613 -2.66 -9.21 27.28
N ASN A 614 -1.55 -8.52 27.45
CA ASN A 614 -0.42 -8.65 26.53
C ASN A 614 0.16 -10.06 26.61
N PHE A 615 0.89 -10.43 25.56
CA PHE A 615 1.65 -11.66 25.55
C PHE A 615 2.81 -11.59 26.53
N GLU A 616 3.06 -12.73 27.19
CA GLU A 616 4.19 -12.96 28.09
C GLU A 616 4.89 -14.23 27.61
N GLY A 617 6.09 -14.10 27.08
CA GLY A 617 6.81 -15.16 26.38
C GLY A 617 7.80 -14.61 25.36
N GLU A 618 8.27 -15.46 24.47
CA GLU A 618 9.26 -15.15 23.42
C GLU A 618 8.59 -15.25 22.05
N VAL A 619 8.90 -14.33 21.14
CA VAL A 619 8.45 -14.28 19.74
C VAL A 619 9.66 -14.12 18.84
N ASP A 620 9.67 -14.81 17.71
CA ASP A 620 10.75 -14.77 16.72
C ASP A 620 10.15 -14.85 15.30
N ASP A 621 10.88 -14.35 14.30
CA ASP A 621 10.56 -14.38 12.86
C ASP A 621 9.09 -14.10 12.51
N VAL A 622 8.58 -12.90 12.82
CA VAL A 622 7.21 -12.51 12.46
C VAL A 622 7.19 -12.08 11.01
N MET A 623 6.55 -12.85 10.14
CA MET A 623 6.43 -12.60 8.71
C MET A 623 4.96 -12.42 8.30
N GLU A 624 4.68 -11.41 7.47
CA GLU A 624 3.40 -11.25 6.78
C GLU A 624 3.64 -11.14 5.27
N LYS A 625 2.77 -11.80 4.50
CA LYS A 625 2.83 -11.85 3.04
C LYS A 625 1.45 -11.61 2.43
N GLY A 626 1.42 -10.87 1.32
CA GLY A 626 0.24 -10.80 0.44
C GLY A 626 0.05 -12.11 -0.32
N GLY A 627 -1.13 -12.71 -0.22
CA GLY A 627 -1.43 -14.02 -0.81
C GLY A 627 -1.11 -15.21 0.09
N ASP A 628 -1.10 -16.38 -0.54
CA ASP A 628 -0.92 -17.67 0.13
C ASP A 628 0.53 -17.92 0.57
N ILE A 629 0.73 -18.38 1.81
CA ILE A 629 1.96 -19.06 2.26
C ILE A 629 1.68 -20.56 2.26
N TYR A 630 2.20 -21.28 1.27
CA TYR A 630 2.26 -22.73 1.33
C TYR A 630 3.36 -23.15 2.30
N LEU A 631 2.98 -23.65 3.48
CA LEU A 631 3.90 -24.35 4.36
C LEU A 631 3.91 -25.83 4.00
N TYR A 632 5.02 -26.29 3.41
CA TYR A 632 5.24 -27.71 3.21
C TYR A 632 5.64 -28.39 4.53
N LYS A 633 4.84 -29.36 4.96
CA LYS A 633 5.21 -30.31 6.00
C LYS A 633 6.15 -31.36 5.41
N SER A 634 7.45 -31.25 5.68
CA SER A 634 8.31 -32.42 5.59
C SER A 634 8.25 -33.17 6.91
N SER A 635 7.48 -34.26 6.95
CA SER A 635 7.58 -35.23 8.07
C SER A 635 8.55 -36.38 7.77
N ASN A 636 9.11 -36.47 6.55
CA ASN A 636 9.93 -37.60 6.10
C ASN A 636 11.17 -37.22 5.27
N LEU A 637 11.52 -35.94 5.09
CA LEU A 637 12.82 -35.63 4.45
C LEU A 637 13.91 -35.73 5.50
N GLY A 638 14.51 -36.92 5.56
CA GLY A 638 15.91 -37.06 5.96
C GLY A 638 16.81 -36.27 5.01
N SER A 639 18.03 -36.04 5.46
CA SER A 639 19.19 -35.28 4.93
C SER A 639 19.56 -35.34 3.44
N ASN A 640 18.74 -35.86 2.52
CA ASN A 640 19.04 -35.92 1.08
C ASN A 640 18.01 -35.20 0.20
N SER A 641 17.57 -34.00 0.59
CA SER A 641 16.69 -33.15 -0.22
C SER A 641 17.33 -32.64 -1.54
N TRP A 642 18.63 -32.89 -1.76
CA TRP A 642 19.33 -32.55 -3.00
C TRP A 642 19.00 -33.45 -4.20
N GLU A 643 18.66 -34.74 -4.01
CA GLU A 643 18.28 -35.63 -5.14
C GLU A 643 16.80 -35.50 -5.54
N LEU A 644 15.94 -35.04 -4.63
CA LEU A 644 14.51 -34.84 -4.92
C LEU A 644 14.27 -33.60 -5.79
N ILE A 645 15.07 -32.54 -5.60
CA ILE A 645 15.00 -31.30 -6.40
C ILE A 645 15.48 -31.55 -7.84
N ARG A 646 16.45 -32.45 -8.04
CA ARG A 646 16.92 -32.84 -9.39
C ARG A 646 15.87 -33.68 -10.15
N LYS A 647 15.16 -34.58 -9.46
CA LYS A 647 14.12 -35.41 -10.09
C LYS A 647 12.82 -34.67 -10.37
N ILE A 648 12.47 -33.62 -9.63
CA ILE A 648 11.30 -32.78 -9.97
C ILE A 648 11.57 -31.93 -11.22
N HIS A 649 12.84 -31.55 -11.47
CA HIS A 649 13.25 -30.89 -12.72
C HIS A 649 13.29 -31.86 -13.91
N GLU A 650 13.66 -33.13 -13.69
CA GLU A 650 13.71 -34.17 -14.75
C GLU A 650 12.33 -34.79 -15.05
N PHE A 651 11.34 -34.77 -14.13
CA PHE A 651 9.99 -35.33 -14.36
C PHE A 651 9.01 -34.40 -15.09
N THR A 652 9.39 -33.15 -15.36
CA THR A 652 8.56 -32.19 -16.11
C THR A 652 9.06 -31.93 -17.54
N GLN A 653 10.01 -32.74 -18.02
CA GLN A 653 10.50 -32.65 -19.41
C GLN A 653 9.81 -33.61 -20.39
N ASP A 654 9.05 -34.59 -19.92
CA ASP A 654 8.35 -35.54 -20.79
C ASP A 654 6.83 -35.38 -20.66
N ASP A 655 6.31 -34.24 -21.11
CA ASP A 655 4.96 -34.12 -21.68
C ASP A 655 4.88 -32.83 -22.50
N GLU A 656 4.63 -32.96 -23.80
CA GLU A 656 4.64 -31.90 -24.83
C GLU A 656 3.49 -30.87 -24.70
N ASP A 657 2.92 -30.64 -23.51
CA ASP A 657 1.81 -29.70 -23.29
C ASP A 657 2.19 -28.55 -22.31
N ASP A 658 2.81 -27.52 -22.88
CA ASP A 658 2.73 -26.06 -22.61
C ASP A 658 2.66 -25.50 -21.15
N TRP A 659 3.14 -26.19 -20.11
CA TRP A 659 3.12 -25.66 -18.72
C TRP A 659 4.46 -25.60 -17.97
N THR A 660 5.59 -26.02 -18.54
CA THR A 660 6.79 -26.37 -17.74
C THR A 660 7.99 -25.40 -17.78
N GLY A 661 7.83 -24.16 -18.26
CA GLY A 661 8.96 -23.25 -18.49
C GLY A 661 9.30 -22.18 -17.44
N ASN A 662 9.16 -22.34 -16.11
CA ASN A 662 9.43 -21.20 -15.18
C ASN A 662 9.95 -21.57 -13.78
N CYS A 663 11.12 -22.20 -13.68
CA CYS A 663 11.90 -22.17 -12.44
C CYS A 663 13.36 -21.82 -12.75
N ASP A 664 13.85 -20.68 -12.23
CA ASP A 664 15.23 -20.23 -12.43
C ASP A 664 16.08 -20.55 -11.19
N LEU A 665 17.28 -21.11 -11.42
CA LEU A 665 18.24 -21.39 -10.35
C LEU A 665 19.28 -20.26 -10.28
N HIS A 666 19.33 -19.55 -9.15
CA HIS A 666 20.25 -18.44 -8.93
C HIS A 666 21.26 -18.80 -7.83
N GLN A 667 22.57 -18.71 -8.12
CA GLN A 667 23.60 -18.83 -7.10
C GLN A 667 23.67 -17.54 -6.28
N HIS A 668 23.73 -17.64 -4.94
CA HIS A 668 23.88 -16.48 -4.07
C HIS A 668 25.25 -15.83 -4.32
N PRO A 669 25.31 -14.51 -4.55
CA PRO A 669 26.56 -13.84 -4.95
C PRO A 669 27.66 -13.90 -3.88
N ASP A 670 27.31 -13.97 -2.59
CA ASP A 670 28.29 -13.99 -1.49
C ASP A 670 28.58 -15.39 -0.90
N TYR A 671 27.95 -16.46 -1.42
CA TYR A 671 28.14 -17.81 -0.89
C TYR A 671 28.23 -18.83 -2.04
N ASP A 672 29.44 -19.31 -2.32
CA ASP A 672 29.78 -20.23 -3.43
C ASP A 672 28.99 -21.57 -3.44
N HIS A 673 28.21 -21.85 -2.39
CA HIS A 673 27.47 -23.10 -2.22
C HIS A 673 25.97 -22.90 -1.90
N LYS A 674 25.43 -21.67 -2.00
CA LYS A 674 23.99 -21.44 -1.82
C LYS A 674 23.35 -21.13 -3.18
N TYR A 675 22.30 -21.88 -3.51
CA TYR A 675 21.51 -21.67 -4.72
C TYR A 675 20.03 -21.52 -4.33
N PHE A 676 19.33 -20.61 -5.00
CA PHE A 676 17.90 -20.40 -4.88
C PHE A 676 17.22 -20.94 -6.11
N LEU A 677 16.20 -21.77 -5.92
CA LEU A 677 15.31 -22.18 -6.99
C LEU A 677 14.06 -21.30 -6.93
N LEU A 678 13.91 -20.41 -7.91
CA LEU A 678 12.80 -19.47 -8.00
C LEU A 678 11.71 -20.07 -8.89
N CYS A 679 10.75 -20.76 -8.29
CA CYS A 679 9.54 -21.18 -9.00
C CYS A 679 8.40 -20.20 -8.70
N LYS A 680 7.58 -19.87 -9.70
CA LYS A 680 6.50 -18.86 -9.64
C LYS A 680 5.50 -18.96 -8.45
N LYS A 681 5.53 -19.99 -7.58
CA LYS A 681 4.58 -20.16 -6.47
C LYS A 681 5.07 -20.77 -5.14
N LEU A 682 6.36 -21.04 -4.90
CA LEU A 682 6.79 -21.75 -3.68
C LEU A 682 8.12 -21.24 -3.06
N PHE A 683 8.16 -21.14 -1.73
CA PHE A 683 9.36 -20.87 -0.90
C PHE A 683 9.68 -22.09 -0.03
N PHE A 684 10.97 -22.38 0.19
CA PHE A 684 11.45 -23.43 1.11
C PHE A 684 12.35 -22.82 2.20
N MET A 685 12.24 -23.33 3.44
CA MET A 685 13.12 -22.98 4.57
C MET A 685 14.14 -24.09 4.87
N GLU A 686 15.32 -23.67 5.35
CA GLU A 686 16.55 -24.42 5.66
C GLU A 686 16.52 -25.11 7.05
N THR A 687 17.12 -26.31 7.19
CA THR A 687 17.74 -26.83 8.44
C THR A 687 18.82 -27.90 8.18
N ILE A 688 19.73 -28.06 9.15
CA ILE A 688 21.00 -28.84 9.17
C ILE A 688 20.87 -30.06 10.12
N ASP A 689 21.34 -31.26 9.70
CA ASP A 689 22.33 -32.10 10.41
C ASP A 689 22.67 -33.43 9.69
N ASP A 690 23.95 -33.84 9.80
CA ASP A 690 24.63 -34.93 9.10
C ASP A 690 24.26 -36.34 9.61
N LYS A 691 23.44 -37.14 8.88
CA LYS A 691 23.52 -38.64 8.82
C LYS A 691 22.81 -39.21 7.57
N PRO A 692 23.29 -40.33 6.97
CA PRO A 692 22.70 -40.91 5.77
C PRO A 692 21.48 -41.81 6.11
N ILE A 693 20.46 -41.83 5.26
CA ILE A 693 19.34 -42.81 5.34
C ILE A 693 19.17 -43.48 3.97
N GLU A 694 19.39 -44.79 3.97
CA GLU A 694 19.06 -45.73 2.91
C GLU A 694 17.58 -46.14 3.04
N GLU A 695 16.91 -46.21 1.89
CA GLU A 695 15.58 -46.81 1.62
C GLU A 695 14.32 -46.07 2.10
N ALA A 696 13.63 -45.40 1.17
CA ALA A 696 12.23 -44.96 1.32
C ALA A 696 11.39 -45.41 0.11
N GLU A 697 10.27 -46.10 0.37
CA GLU A 697 9.26 -46.48 -0.63
C GLU A 697 8.27 -45.33 -0.90
N PHE A 698 7.90 -45.15 -2.17
CA PHE A 698 7.02 -44.08 -2.64
C PHE A 698 5.55 -44.54 -2.71
N VAL A 699 4.66 -43.79 -2.05
CA VAL A 699 3.20 -43.93 -2.19
C VAL A 699 2.68 -42.86 -3.15
N ARG A 700 1.99 -43.26 -4.23
CA ARG A 700 1.29 -42.34 -5.15
C ARG A 700 0.03 -41.78 -4.48
N LEU A 701 -0.08 -40.45 -4.43
CA LEU A 701 -1.33 -39.77 -4.07
C LEU A 701 -2.20 -39.60 -5.34
N PRO A 702 -3.54 -39.74 -5.23
CA PRO A 702 -4.45 -39.57 -6.36
C PRO A 702 -4.58 -38.10 -6.78
N LYS A 703 -4.78 -37.89 -8.09
CA LYS A 703 -5.03 -36.57 -8.70
C LYS A 703 -6.39 -36.01 -8.24
N PRO A 704 -6.53 -34.68 -8.03
CA PRO A 704 -7.83 -34.06 -7.81
C PRO A 704 -8.69 -34.17 -9.08
N GLU A 705 -9.90 -34.69 -8.96
CA GLU A 705 -10.89 -34.64 -10.04
C GLU A 705 -11.47 -33.21 -10.15
N ASP A 706 -11.62 -32.77 -11.39
CA ASP A 706 -12.15 -31.47 -11.82
C ASP A 706 -13.63 -31.35 -11.43
N SER A 707 -13.93 -30.60 -10.36
CA SER A 707 -15.31 -30.31 -9.96
C SER A 707 -15.72 -28.91 -10.42
N ARG A 708 -16.12 -28.81 -11.70
CA ARG A 708 -17.10 -27.81 -12.14
C ARG A 708 -18.50 -28.38 -11.95
N LEU A 709 -19.21 -27.89 -10.94
CA LEU A 709 -20.66 -27.71 -10.92
C LEU A 709 -20.99 -26.51 -10.03
#